data_AF-A0A430LZC2-F1
#
_entry.id   AF-A0A430LZC2-F1
#
_cell.length_a   1.000
_cell.length_b   1.000
_cell.length_c   1.000
_cell.angle_alpha   90.00
_cell.angle_beta   90.00
_cell.angle_gamma   90.00
#
_symmetry.space_group_name_H-M   'P 1'
#
loop_
_entity.id
_entity.type
_entity.pdbx_description
1 polymer ?
#
loop_
_entity_poly.entity_id
_entity_poly.type
_entity_poly.pdbx_seq_one_letter_code
_entity_poly.pdbx_strand_id
1 'polypeptide(L)'
;MEDAVRPDEKAARDMYARGYRTWSNLYEHASKDVHLLRNCLQRLRTPFPRLPQFPNNLDIDKSFSGAAFAKGRNTWLPAEELDHLPPFQDELVVDVAWDKPTQILLTSDVRRSKTTLPDIFRRQSNHIPVLLQAWAYILAARWTELIPEAHISHNADSRLRGDLDASLLPNNNQDSAIINVGEVGRDAARWWDDILSVEGGWDATIRSTKGGLLHSPWSTTLVSERPLVISAKIKTETSTSKETTTSSDAAYSYLTDYCNLHGIDDDVSLAALAAALQIPAIKYDRRRIELPIPDPAQDGLRTKRDHADTSLFTLQDRLPLDRLLTLSCNARGTKALLSSAFFELDVTSNICGMWLQGSFAFLNTIKDPHSLLKTLIHRDPDIGFLWVGAFITGGYHKTLREGRSGGWIIELAAAAWTGTLMSFIQAPVPHLAVGAQSISRADECRLLYLCHEINYTTPPLLPFAPFGSTALHDTNLDVRKHSLCGRDHGLQYSHWKWHCKDDTEFDQEPHVPTITTRPKNGQLLNHGTAVDVDYDEYDSEDENSEMVTRNIFTWLRGEDGFPVAEREIREHEWIDNLDDGDDSPVEGDTEEQAPKKSEEAGYEVSYPNCGILPASSRNNGLRRFFQPYLLDFDGDRGDYYGQKINGDNDGVPGSGAINDPGWKGMAGPRWSPDSRQLVFWQTHTVSPSCGGDNPLPCYPSKEQGGRNYRMYIATFTSRSASPPAPVKEHSDTIPWGVPYVPGSQVTPKPGLVGGIYTLYGKSSGEAKVNITWGTAPEIGTVSVVYKNYSLDGKSFLNGNESVTGSVERLTDFSFDWYSDIRQTGAVKGTKKTSPGGYHANIDVMTNDLTSNGTLTTTLDGVEWRSPRSGT
;
A
#
# COMPACT_ATOMS: atom_id res chain seq x y z
N MET A 1 -35.74 17.73 8.57
CA MET A 1 -35.44 16.33 8.93
C MET A 1 -33.94 16.33 9.16
N GLU A 2 -33.47 15.85 10.31
CA GLU A 2 -32.03 15.72 10.54
C GLU A 2 -31.49 14.68 9.54
N ASP A 3 -30.31 14.93 8.98
CA ASP A 3 -29.66 13.97 8.07
C ASP A 3 -29.27 12.73 8.89
N ALA A 4 -29.65 11.54 8.42
CA ALA A 4 -29.46 10.28 9.15
C ALA A 4 -27.99 9.83 9.22
N VAL A 5 -27.13 10.41 8.37
CA VAL A 5 -25.71 10.05 8.27
C VAL A 5 -24.82 11.24 8.60
N ARG A 6 -25.10 12.41 8.04
CA ARG A 6 -24.22 13.58 8.21
C ARG A 6 -24.45 14.26 9.56
N PRO A 7 -23.38 14.59 10.28
CA PRO A 7 -23.49 15.44 11.47
C PRO A 7 -23.91 16.86 11.06
N ASP A 8 -24.51 17.60 12.01
CA ASP A 8 -24.83 19.00 11.79
C ASP A 8 -23.55 19.87 11.61
N GLU A 9 -23.72 21.07 11.03
CA GLU A 9 -22.60 21.97 10.74
C GLU A 9 -21.79 22.32 12.00
N LYS A 10 -22.45 22.43 13.16
CA LYS A 10 -21.76 22.75 14.41
C LYS A 10 -20.86 21.60 14.83
N ALA A 11 -21.37 20.36 14.79
CA ALA A 11 -20.59 19.16 15.08
C ALA A 11 -19.40 19.01 14.11
N ALA A 12 -19.60 19.27 12.82
CA ALA A 12 -18.53 19.26 11.83
C ALA A 12 -17.43 20.30 12.15
N ARG A 13 -17.81 21.55 12.45
CA ARG A 13 -16.87 22.62 12.84
C ARG A 13 -16.17 22.34 14.16
N ASP A 14 -16.86 21.73 15.12
CA ASP A 14 -16.30 21.34 16.41
C ASP A 14 -15.28 20.19 16.23
N MET A 15 -15.55 19.23 15.34
CA MET A 15 -14.61 18.14 15.03
C MET A 15 -13.37 18.63 14.28
N TYR A 16 -13.55 19.54 13.31
CA TYR A 16 -12.44 20.23 12.67
C TYR A 16 -11.56 20.94 13.71
N ALA A 17 -12.18 21.74 14.58
CA ALA A 17 -11.48 22.44 15.64
C ALA A 17 -10.76 21.50 16.61
N ARG A 18 -11.34 20.33 16.90
CA ARG A 18 -10.73 19.29 17.73
C ARG A 18 -9.46 18.75 17.09
N GLY A 19 -9.49 18.44 15.79
CA GLY A 19 -8.30 18.03 15.03
C GLY A 19 -7.20 19.09 15.09
N TYR A 20 -7.54 20.33 14.76
CA TYR A 20 -6.62 21.47 14.77
C TYR A 20 -5.95 21.67 16.14
N ARG A 21 -6.76 21.74 17.20
CA ARG A 21 -6.27 21.97 18.58
C ARG A 21 -5.43 20.80 19.10
N THR A 22 -5.74 19.56 18.72
CA THR A 22 -4.95 18.39 19.13
C THR A 22 -3.52 18.51 18.62
N TRP A 23 -3.35 18.80 17.33
CA TRP A 23 -2.02 18.93 16.73
C TRP A 23 -1.30 20.22 17.15
N SER A 24 -2.03 21.31 17.39
CA SER A 24 -1.48 22.53 17.98
C SER A 24 -0.90 22.29 19.37
N ASN A 25 -1.63 21.58 20.23
CA ASN A 25 -1.14 21.23 21.56
C ASN A 25 0.07 20.30 21.47
N LEU A 26 0.06 19.31 20.59
CA LEU A 26 1.22 18.44 20.39
C LEU A 26 2.46 19.23 19.96
N TYR A 27 2.31 20.18 19.04
CA TYR A 27 3.39 21.07 18.62
C TYR A 27 3.95 21.89 19.78
N GLU A 28 3.08 22.50 20.59
CA GLU A 28 3.52 23.27 21.77
C GLU A 28 4.29 22.41 22.78
N HIS A 29 3.83 21.19 23.06
CA HIS A 29 4.54 20.29 23.99
C HIS A 29 5.86 19.79 23.39
N ALA A 30 5.85 19.41 22.11
CA ALA A 30 7.03 18.98 21.38
C ALA A 30 8.11 20.07 21.30
N SER A 31 7.73 21.35 21.26
CA SER A 31 8.67 22.47 21.28
C SER A 31 9.43 22.63 22.61
N LYS A 32 8.86 22.11 23.71
CA LYS A 32 9.41 22.20 25.07
C LYS A 32 10.24 20.97 25.46
N ASP A 33 10.01 19.82 24.79
CA ASP A 33 10.73 18.58 25.09
C ASP A 33 12.05 18.48 24.30
N VAL A 34 13.15 18.78 24.99
CA VAL A 34 14.51 18.74 24.42
C VAL A 34 15.06 17.30 24.32
N HIS A 35 14.47 16.34 25.04
CA HIS A 35 14.95 14.95 25.10
C HIS A 35 14.16 13.99 24.22
N LEU A 36 13.04 14.43 23.63
CA LEU A 36 12.13 13.62 22.82
C LEU A 36 12.82 12.74 21.78
N LEU A 37 13.70 13.32 20.94
CA LEU A 37 14.38 12.59 19.87
C LEU A 37 15.34 11.52 20.42
N ARG A 38 16.09 11.86 21.47
CA ARG A 38 16.99 10.91 22.15
C ARG A 38 16.17 9.75 22.72
N ASN A 39 15.13 10.06 23.48
CA ASN A 39 14.29 9.04 24.13
C ASN A 39 13.64 8.09 23.12
N CYS A 40 13.13 8.60 21.99
CA CYS A 40 12.52 7.73 20.97
C CYS A 40 13.55 6.87 20.24
N LEU A 41 14.79 7.34 20.05
CA LEU A 41 15.86 6.54 19.41
C LEU A 41 16.38 5.46 20.33
N GLN A 42 16.53 5.76 21.63
CA GLN A 42 16.93 4.77 22.64
C GLN A 42 15.93 3.60 22.72
N ARG A 43 14.69 3.77 22.24
CA ARG A 43 13.70 2.69 22.12
C ARG A 43 14.17 1.54 21.23
N LEU A 44 15.06 1.77 20.26
CA LEU A 44 15.66 0.73 19.42
C LEU A 44 16.46 -0.32 20.20
N ARG A 45 16.94 0.03 21.41
CA ARG A 45 17.68 -0.88 22.30
C ARG A 45 16.79 -1.81 23.10
N THR A 46 15.54 -1.41 23.33
CA THR A 46 14.53 -2.19 24.07
C THR A 46 13.36 -2.49 23.12
N PRO A 47 13.51 -3.50 22.24
CA PRO A 47 12.50 -3.78 21.23
C PRO A 47 11.21 -4.22 21.92
N PHE A 48 10.09 -4.08 21.23
CA PHE A 48 8.81 -4.45 21.83
C PHE A 48 8.78 -5.94 22.22
N PRO A 49 8.29 -6.30 23.42
CA PRO A 49 8.33 -7.69 23.92
C PRO A 49 7.64 -8.71 23.01
N ARG A 50 6.60 -8.27 22.27
CA ARG A 50 5.79 -9.07 21.34
C ARG A 50 6.33 -9.13 19.92
N LEU A 51 7.40 -8.40 19.60
CA LEU A 51 7.95 -8.39 18.23
C LEU A 51 8.66 -9.72 17.95
N PRO A 52 8.21 -10.50 16.94
CA PRO A 52 8.82 -11.78 16.60
C PRO A 52 10.21 -11.61 15.97
N GLN A 53 10.95 -12.70 15.89
CA GLN A 53 12.24 -12.78 15.18
C GLN A 53 12.23 -13.98 14.24
N PHE A 54 12.95 -13.90 13.12
CA PHE A 54 13.06 -15.02 12.19
C PHE A 54 13.79 -16.23 12.82
N PRO A 55 13.25 -17.45 12.72
CA PRO A 55 13.96 -18.67 13.10
C PRO A 55 14.99 -19.07 12.02
N ASN A 56 16.03 -19.81 12.42
CA ASN A 56 17.10 -20.24 11.51
C ASN A 56 16.65 -21.25 10.43
N ASN A 57 15.48 -21.89 10.61
CA ASN A 57 14.91 -22.87 9.67
C ASN A 57 13.64 -22.33 8.98
N LEU A 58 13.49 -21.01 8.90
CA LEU A 58 12.37 -20.32 8.25
C LEU A 58 12.11 -20.87 6.85
N ASP A 59 10.84 -21.16 6.57
CA ASP A 59 10.41 -21.47 5.22
C ASP A 59 10.27 -20.19 4.40
N ILE A 60 10.80 -20.22 3.19
CA ILE A 60 10.84 -19.07 2.31
C ILE A 60 10.30 -19.51 0.97
N ASP A 61 9.15 -18.94 0.65
CA ASP A 61 8.56 -19.10 -0.66
C ASP A 61 9.32 -18.22 -1.66
N LYS A 62 9.96 -18.91 -2.60
CA LYS A 62 10.81 -18.33 -3.67
C LYS A 62 10.18 -18.54 -5.05
N SER A 63 8.87 -18.86 -5.10
CA SER A 63 8.11 -19.16 -6.32
C SER A 63 7.91 -17.94 -7.22
N PHE A 64 7.90 -16.73 -6.65
CA PHE A 64 7.85 -15.50 -7.41
C PHE A 64 9.22 -15.09 -7.95
N SER A 65 9.22 -14.41 -9.10
CA SER A 65 10.42 -13.84 -9.71
C SER A 65 10.77 -12.46 -9.16
N GLY A 66 9.78 -11.74 -8.63
CA GLY A 66 9.90 -10.37 -8.15
C GLY A 66 10.27 -10.24 -6.66
N ALA A 67 9.95 -11.26 -5.86
CA ALA A 67 10.17 -11.26 -4.42
C ALA A 67 10.23 -12.69 -3.87
N ALA A 68 10.77 -12.83 -2.65
CA ALA A 68 10.59 -14.01 -1.82
C ALA A 68 10.01 -13.59 -0.48
N PHE A 69 9.17 -14.42 0.10
CA PHE A 69 8.43 -14.07 1.30
C PHE A 69 8.43 -15.22 2.31
N ALA A 70 8.30 -14.84 3.58
CA ALA A 70 8.08 -15.75 4.68
C ALA A 70 6.62 -15.62 5.14
N LYS A 71 6.06 -16.74 5.59
CA LYS A 71 4.71 -16.80 6.14
C LYS A 71 4.76 -17.00 7.65
N GLY A 72 3.88 -16.32 8.36
CA GLY A 72 3.62 -16.60 9.75
C GLY A 72 2.17 -16.35 10.12
N ARG A 73 1.78 -16.84 11.29
CA ARG A 73 0.43 -16.76 11.82
C ARG A 73 0.42 -16.08 13.18
N ASN A 74 -0.48 -15.11 13.34
CA ASN A 74 -0.84 -14.53 14.62
C ASN A 74 -2.07 -15.23 15.17
N THR A 75 -2.02 -15.63 16.45
CA THR A 75 -3.17 -16.20 17.16
C THR A 75 -3.81 -15.13 18.05
N TRP A 76 -5.14 -14.99 17.95
CA TRP A 76 -5.93 -14.10 18.78
C TRP A 76 -6.86 -14.88 19.72
N LEU A 77 -7.00 -14.37 20.94
CA LEU A 77 -7.96 -14.84 21.92
C LEU A 77 -9.08 -13.79 22.01
N PRO A 78 -10.31 -14.12 21.56
CA PRO A 78 -11.45 -13.21 21.65
C PRO A 78 -12.04 -13.09 23.06
N ALA A 79 -11.76 -14.06 23.94
CA ALA A 79 -12.16 -14.11 25.34
C ALA A 79 -11.10 -14.83 26.18
N GLU A 80 -11.08 -14.62 27.51
CA GLU A 80 -10.15 -15.33 28.41
C GLU A 80 -10.44 -16.84 28.49
N GLU A 81 -11.72 -17.23 28.44
CA GLU A 81 -12.13 -18.63 28.48
C GLU A 81 -12.23 -19.21 27.06
N LEU A 82 -11.32 -20.12 26.70
CA LEU A 82 -11.21 -20.75 25.38
C LEU A 82 -12.49 -21.49 24.92
N ASP A 83 -13.27 -22.02 25.86
CA ASP A 83 -14.51 -22.76 25.57
C ASP A 83 -15.69 -21.83 25.24
N HIS A 84 -15.57 -20.53 25.48
CA HIS A 84 -16.63 -19.56 25.27
C HIS A 84 -16.69 -19.04 23.83
N LEU A 85 -15.51 -18.69 23.30
CA LEU A 85 -15.31 -18.06 22.01
C LEU A 85 -13.92 -18.52 21.53
N PRO A 86 -13.84 -19.36 20.49
CA PRO A 86 -12.61 -20.04 20.15
C PRO A 86 -11.55 -19.06 19.62
N PRO A 87 -10.24 -19.32 19.85
CA PRO A 87 -9.18 -18.59 19.21
C PRO A 87 -9.27 -18.68 17.69
N PHE A 88 -8.85 -17.62 17.01
CA PHE A 88 -8.69 -17.61 15.56
C PHE A 88 -7.28 -17.14 15.17
N GLN A 89 -6.93 -17.34 13.90
CA GLN A 89 -5.62 -17.04 13.37
C GLN A 89 -5.73 -16.24 12.08
N ASP A 90 -4.88 -15.22 11.94
CA ASP A 90 -4.63 -14.60 10.63
C ASP A 90 -3.26 -15.04 10.12
N GLU A 91 -3.13 -15.16 8.80
CA GLU A 91 -1.84 -15.37 8.12
C GLU A 91 -1.31 -14.01 7.65
N LEU A 92 -0.04 -13.74 7.92
CA LEU A 92 0.67 -12.57 7.42
C LEU A 92 1.88 -13.01 6.60
N VAL A 93 2.02 -12.37 5.44
CA VAL A 93 3.13 -12.53 4.52
C VAL A 93 4.12 -11.39 4.70
N VAL A 94 5.41 -11.71 4.82
CA VAL A 94 6.49 -10.74 4.99
C VAL A 94 7.52 -10.92 3.88
N ASP A 95 7.72 -9.88 3.07
CA ASP A 95 8.71 -9.91 1.98
C ASP A 95 10.13 -9.89 2.57
N VAL A 96 10.89 -10.96 2.31
CA VAL A 96 12.25 -11.16 2.83
C VAL A 96 13.34 -11.07 1.77
N ALA A 97 13.00 -11.00 0.48
CA ALA A 97 13.93 -10.68 -0.60
C ALA A 97 13.19 -10.09 -1.81
N TRP A 98 13.90 -9.39 -2.70
CA TRP A 98 13.32 -8.59 -3.78
C TRP A 98 14.18 -8.61 -5.04
N ASP A 99 13.61 -8.40 -6.21
CA ASP A 99 14.29 -8.45 -7.52
C ASP A 99 15.41 -7.41 -7.72
N LYS A 100 15.37 -6.26 -7.03
CA LYS A 100 16.34 -5.17 -7.23
C LYS A 100 16.78 -4.53 -5.91
N PRO A 101 18.03 -4.05 -5.79
CA PRO A 101 18.45 -3.21 -4.66
C PRO A 101 17.75 -1.84 -4.65
N THR A 102 17.67 -1.21 -3.47
CA THR A 102 17.16 0.17 -3.34
C THR A 102 18.24 1.17 -3.72
N GLN A 103 17.97 2.06 -4.68
CA GLN A 103 18.93 3.09 -5.06
C GLN A 103 19.05 4.17 -3.97
N ILE A 104 20.29 4.53 -3.63
CA ILE A 104 20.62 5.66 -2.76
C ILE A 104 21.42 6.67 -3.58
N LEU A 105 20.87 7.86 -3.76
CA LEU A 105 21.50 8.96 -4.50
C LEU A 105 22.07 9.98 -3.51
N LEU A 106 23.38 10.23 -3.57
CA LEU A 106 24.04 11.34 -2.90
C LEU A 106 24.07 12.56 -3.81
N THR A 107 23.38 13.62 -3.41
CA THR A 107 23.22 14.85 -4.21
C THR A 107 23.73 16.08 -3.47
N SER A 108 24.23 17.03 -4.24
CA SER A 108 24.60 18.37 -3.78
C SER A 108 23.43 19.34 -3.75
N ASP A 109 22.31 19.01 -4.40
CA ASP A 109 21.12 19.85 -4.48
C ASP A 109 20.13 19.56 -3.35
N VAL A 110 20.28 20.32 -2.26
CA VAL A 110 19.39 20.25 -1.08
C VAL A 110 17.92 20.54 -1.45
N ARG A 111 17.63 21.23 -2.56
CA ARG A 111 16.26 21.56 -2.97
C ARG A 111 15.54 20.41 -3.68
N ARG A 112 16.29 19.43 -4.21
CA ARG A 112 15.72 18.22 -4.83
C ARG A 112 15.43 17.14 -3.80
N SER A 113 16.24 17.06 -2.75
CA SER A 113 16.07 16.04 -1.72
C SER A 113 14.79 16.25 -0.92
N LYS A 114 13.96 15.21 -0.88
CA LYS A 114 12.79 15.09 0.02
C LYS A 114 13.18 14.64 1.43
N THR A 115 14.46 14.50 1.73
CA THR A 115 14.95 14.04 3.02
C THR A 115 15.14 15.21 3.98
N THR A 116 15.09 14.91 5.27
CA THR A 116 15.38 15.87 6.32
C THR A 116 16.23 15.17 7.36
N LEU A 117 17.50 15.57 7.46
CA LEU A 117 18.41 15.10 8.50
C LEU A 117 18.15 15.88 9.78
N PRO A 118 17.95 15.25 10.95
CA PRO A 118 17.64 15.98 12.18
C PRO A 118 18.70 17.03 12.52
N ASP A 119 18.28 18.29 12.69
CA ASP A 119 19.13 19.45 12.98
C ASP A 119 19.84 19.37 14.33
N ILE A 120 19.23 18.68 15.31
CA ILE A 120 19.77 18.48 16.65
C ILE A 120 21.14 17.81 16.65
N PHE A 121 21.45 17.01 15.64
CA PHE A 121 22.75 16.36 15.47
C PHE A 121 23.81 17.29 14.85
N ARG A 122 23.40 18.49 14.41
CA ARG A 122 24.27 19.54 13.86
C ARG A 122 25.19 18.98 12.77
N ARG A 123 26.51 19.14 12.93
CA ARG A 123 27.52 18.65 11.98
C ARG A 123 27.61 17.14 11.91
N GLN A 124 27.24 16.42 12.98
CA GLN A 124 27.30 14.96 12.99
C GLN A 124 26.30 14.33 12.00
N SER A 125 25.25 15.06 11.60
CA SER A 125 24.34 14.65 10.52
C SER A 125 25.07 14.36 9.20
N ASN A 126 26.25 14.95 8.96
CA ASN A 126 27.06 14.70 7.78
C ASN A 126 27.57 13.25 7.67
N HIS A 127 27.57 12.51 8.78
CA HIS A 127 27.94 11.09 8.80
C HIS A 127 26.76 10.16 8.51
N ILE A 128 25.51 10.62 8.59
CA ILE A 128 24.31 9.77 8.40
C ILE A 128 24.36 8.98 7.08
N PRO A 129 24.74 9.55 5.91
CA PRO A 129 24.76 8.75 4.69
C PRO A 129 25.78 7.60 4.74
N VAL A 130 26.93 7.80 5.39
CA VAL A 130 27.97 6.76 5.59
C VAL A 130 27.47 5.70 6.58
N LEU A 131 26.93 6.13 7.72
CA LEU A 131 26.38 5.25 8.76
C LEU A 131 25.19 4.43 8.22
N LEU A 132 24.37 5.00 7.34
CA LEU A 132 23.25 4.31 6.72
C LEU A 132 23.73 3.18 5.80
N GLN A 133 24.78 3.39 4.99
CA GLN A 133 25.37 2.31 4.19
C GLN A 133 25.89 1.18 5.08
N ALA A 134 26.58 1.53 6.17
CA ALA A 134 27.10 0.55 7.13
C ALA A 134 25.97 -0.25 7.79
N TRP A 135 24.91 0.41 8.25
CA TRP A 135 23.73 -0.27 8.82
C TRP A 135 22.99 -1.13 7.80
N ALA A 136 22.84 -0.67 6.56
CA ALA A 136 22.25 -1.46 5.49
C ALA A 136 23.02 -2.77 5.25
N TYR A 137 24.36 -2.70 5.22
CA TYR A 137 25.21 -3.90 5.16
C TYR A 137 25.05 -4.78 6.40
N ILE A 138 25.09 -4.22 7.62
CA ILE A 138 24.97 -5.00 8.86
C ILE A 138 23.65 -5.77 8.89
N LEU A 139 22.54 -5.13 8.51
CA LEU A 139 21.22 -5.77 8.44
C LEU A 139 21.18 -6.84 7.34
N ALA A 140 21.76 -6.59 6.18
CA ALA A 140 21.86 -7.57 5.09
C ALA A 140 22.73 -8.77 5.46
N ALA A 141 23.89 -8.55 6.09
CA ALA A 141 24.77 -9.60 6.59
C ALA A 141 24.05 -10.43 7.66
N ARG A 142 23.37 -9.79 8.62
CA ARG A 142 22.59 -10.50 9.63
C ARG A 142 21.44 -11.29 9.03
N TRP A 143 20.80 -10.75 8.00
CA TRP A 143 19.82 -11.48 7.19
C TRP A 143 20.42 -12.73 6.54
N THR A 144 21.62 -12.67 5.95
CA THR A 144 22.27 -13.89 5.40
C THR A 144 22.65 -14.92 6.46
N GLU A 145 22.90 -14.49 7.70
CA GLU A 145 23.18 -15.39 8.82
C GLU A 145 21.93 -16.11 9.34
N LEU A 146 20.75 -15.50 9.19
CA LEU A 146 19.46 -16.05 9.64
C LEU A 146 18.72 -16.83 8.55
N ILE A 147 18.83 -16.36 7.30
CA ILE A 147 18.03 -16.85 6.19
C ILE A 147 18.76 -17.99 5.45
N PRO A 148 18.17 -19.19 5.39
CA PRO A 148 18.79 -20.31 4.70
C PRO A 148 19.06 -20.02 3.21
N GLU A 149 20.21 -20.46 2.70
CA GLU A 149 20.65 -20.32 1.29
C GLU A 149 20.98 -18.88 0.85
N ALA A 150 20.72 -17.87 1.69
CA ALA A 150 21.19 -16.52 1.45
C ALA A 150 22.71 -16.45 1.65
N HIS A 151 23.36 -15.61 0.86
CA HIS A 151 24.80 -15.38 0.96
C HIS A 151 25.12 -13.95 0.55
N ILE A 152 26.24 -13.45 1.03
CA ILE A 152 26.81 -12.16 0.63
C ILE A 152 28.03 -12.42 -0.24
N SER A 153 28.17 -11.62 -1.29
CA SER A 153 29.28 -11.68 -2.22
C SER A 153 29.88 -10.30 -2.40
N HIS A 154 31.18 -10.26 -2.67
CA HIS A 154 31.92 -9.03 -2.94
C HIS A 154 32.22 -8.98 -4.43
N ASN A 155 32.14 -7.79 -5.02
CA ASN A 155 32.44 -7.64 -6.43
C ASN A 155 33.96 -7.65 -6.62
N ALA A 156 34.51 -8.68 -7.27
CA ALA A 156 35.97 -8.86 -7.42
C ALA A 156 36.67 -7.72 -8.19
N ASP A 157 35.91 -6.88 -8.89
CA ASP A 157 36.40 -5.67 -9.56
C ASP A 157 36.54 -4.45 -8.61
N SER A 158 36.11 -4.53 -7.33
CA SER A 158 36.52 -3.60 -6.25
C SER A 158 37.97 -3.85 -5.86
N ARG A 159 38.88 -3.63 -6.81
CA ARG A 159 40.29 -3.59 -6.49
C ARG A 159 40.48 -2.41 -5.56
N LEU A 160 40.88 -2.66 -4.31
CA LEU A 160 41.56 -1.70 -3.44
C LEU A 160 42.41 -0.81 -4.34
N ARG A 161 41.92 0.38 -4.70
CA ARG A 161 42.70 1.31 -5.52
C ARG A 161 43.95 1.56 -4.70
N GLY A 162 45.13 1.46 -5.31
CA GLY A 162 46.42 1.56 -4.62
C GLY A 162 46.69 2.90 -3.92
N ASP A 163 45.68 3.77 -3.77
CA ASP A 163 45.73 5.12 -3.20
C ASP A 163 44.99 5.22 -1.85
N LEU A 164 45.05 4.19 -1.00
CA LEU A 164 44.66 4.36 0.42
C LEU A 164 45.68 5.20 1.19
N ASP A 165 46.83 5.51 0.60
CA ASP A 165 47.85 6.37 1.17
C ASP A 165 47.54 7.86 0.87
N ALA A 166 47.28 8.65 1.91
CA ALA A 166 46.88 10.06 1.81
C ALA A 166 47.92 10.99 1.14
N SER A 167 49.08 10.46 0.75
CA SER A 167 50.22 11.19 0.21
C SER A 167 50.23 11.39 -1.31
N LEU A 168 49.27 10.81 -2.06
CA LEU A 168 49.26 10.83 -3.54
C LEU A 168 47.98 11.39 -4.19
N LEU A 169 47.11 12.09 -3.45
CA LEU A 169 45.94 12.73 -4.07
C LEU A 169 46.34 13.93 -4.95
N PRO A 170 45.87 14.03 -6.22
CA PRO A 170 46.09 15.21 -7.06
C PRO A 170 45.52 16.47 -6.40
N ASN A 171 46.26 17.57 -6.46
CA ASN A 171 46.00 18.88 -5.82
C ASN A 171 44.69 19.61 -6.18
N ASN A 172 43.69 18.95 -6.79
CA ASN A 172 42.41 19.56 -7.20
C ASN A 172 41.27 19.06 -6.28
N ASN A 173 41.34 19.44 -4.99
CA ASN A 173 40.62 18.84 -3.87
C ASN A 173 39.22 19.43 -3.57
N GLN A 174 38.54 20.08 -4.52
CA GLN A 174 37.20 20.68 -4.26
C GLN A 174 36.00 19.85 -4.73
N ASP A 175 36.20 18.81 -5.55
CA ASP A 175 35.09 18.08 -6.21
C ASP A 175 34.83 16.65 -5.68
N SER A 176 35.67 16.11 -4.78
CA SER A 176 35.51 14.76 -4.20
C SER A 176 35.22 14.81 -2.69
N ALA A 177 34.39 13.89 -2.19
CA ALA A 177 34.11 13.75 -0.75
C ALA A 177 35.04 12.71 -0.12
N ILE A 178 35.89 13.14 0.81
CA ILE A 178 36.88 12.28 1.47
C ILE A 178 36.30 11.73 2.78
N ILE A 179 36.29 10.41 2.94
CA ILE A 179 35.80 9.70 4.12
C ILE A 179 37.00 9.06 4.82
N ASN A 180 37.41 9.64 5.95
CA ASN A 180 38.50 9.09 6.76
C ASN A 180 37.98 7.98 7.68
N VAL A 181 38.54 6.77 7.57
CA VAL A 181 38.19 5.63 8.43
C VAL A 181 39.28 5.28 9.45
N GLY A 182 40.37 6.06 9.50
CA GLY A 182 41.41 5.95 10.50
C GLY A 182 42.39 4.80 10.26
N GLU A 183 42.98 4.29 11.34
CA GLU A 183 43.94 3.18 11.29
C GLU A 183 43.24 1.83 11.46
N VAL A 184 43.08 1.10 10.35
CA VAL A 184 42.25 -0.11 10.26
C VAL A 184 43.03 -1.31 9.71
N GLY A 185 42.53 -2.51 10.00
CA GLY A 185 43.04 -3.75 9.37
C GLY A 185 42.65 -3.82 7.89
N ARG A 186 43.24 -4.77 7.15
CA ARG A 186 42.97 -4.95 5.71
C ARG A 186 41.51 -5.28 5.42
N ASP A 187 40.89 -6.12 6.26
CA ASP A 187 39.51 -6.58 6.06
C ASP A 187 38.52 -5.43 6.28
N ALA A 188 38.74 -4.61 7.31
CA ALA A 188 37.97 -3.39 7.55
C ALA A 188 38.10 -2.37 6.41
N ALA A 189 39.32 -2.17 5.88
CA ALA A 189 39.55 -1.27 4.76
C ALA A 189 38.80 -1.72 3.49
N ARG A 190 38.82 -3.03 3.20
CA ARG A 190 38.04 -3.62 2.09
C ARG A 190 36.54 -3.47 2.30
N TRP A 191 36.06 -3.75 3.50
CA TRP A 191 34.64 -3.61 3.83
C TRP A 191 34.14 -2.17 3.62
N TRP A 192 34.89 -1.16 4.07
CA TRP A 192 34.55 0.24 3.81
C TRP A 192 34.55 0.58 2.31
N ASP A 193 35.49 0.04 1.55
CA ASP A 193 35.56 0.18 0.08
C ASP A 193 34.31 -0.41 -0.58
N ASP A 194 33.88 -1.59 -0.17
CA ASP A 194 32.74 -2.26 -0.78
C ASP A 194 31.41 -1.52 -0.52
N ILE A 195 31.17 -1.05 0.71
CA ILE A 195 29.90 -0.40 1.05
C ILE A 195 29.79 1.06 0.57
N LEU A 196 30.92 1.70 0.26
CA LEU A 196 30.97 3.08 -0.27
C LEU A 196 31.28 3.13 -1.78
N SER A 197 31.46 1.98 -2.43
CA SER A 197 31.66 1.89 -3.87
C SER A 197 30.40 2.30 -4.64
N VAL A 198 30.54 3.32 -5.50
CA VAL A 198 29.49 3.76 -6.42
C VAL A 198 29.20 2.64 -7.43
N GLU A 199 27.93 2.37 -7.70
CA GLU A 199 27.44 1.27 -8.56
C GLU A 199 27.67 -0.16 -8.00
N GLY A 200 28.15 -0.28 -6.75
CA GLY A 200 28.06 -1.51 -5.95
C GLY A 200 29.39 -2.27 -5.76
N GLY A 201 29.78 -2.48 -4.49
CA GLY A 201 30.91 -3.32 -4.10
C GLY A 201 30.52 -4.63 -3.39
N TRP A 202 29.27 -4.80 -3.00
CA TRP A 202 28.75 -6.00 -2.34
C TRP A 202 27.34 -6.33 -2.83
N ASP A 203 26.95 -7.60 -2.71
CA ASP A 203 25.59 -8.05 -3.00
C ASP A 203 25.17 -9.21 -2.09
N ALA A 204 24.08 -9.02 -1.34
CA ALA A 204 23.46 -10.04 -0.50
C ALA A 204 22.22 -10.61 -1.20
N THR A 205 22.27 -11.90 -1.56
CA THR A 205 21.28 -12.51 -2.44
C THR A 205 20.83 -13.90 -1.99
N ILE A 206 19.66 -14.29 -2.48
CA ILE A 206 19.09 -15.63 -2.46
C ILE A 206 18.57 -15.96 -3.87
N ARG A 207 18.63 -17.23 -4.28
CA ARG A 207 18.19 -17.66 -5.61
C ARG A 207 16.70 -17.97 -5.63
N SER A 208 15.95 -17.37 -6.55
CA SER A 208 14.54 -17.72 -6.83
C SER A 208 14.44 -19.12 -7.45
N THR A 209 13.32 -19.81 -7.25
CA THR A 209 13.06 -21.10 -7.95
C THR A 209 12.94 -20.93 -9.46
N LYS A 210 12.64 -19.71 -9.93
CA LYS A 210 12.64 -19.32 -11.35
C LYS A 210 14.04 -18.97 -11.89
N GLY A 211 15.09 -19.11 -11.07
CA GLY A 211 16.50 -19.00 -11.47
C GLY A 211 17.15 -17.63 -11.29
N GLY A 212 16.36 -16.55 -11.16
CA GLY A 212 16.84 -15.19 -10.90
C GLY A 212 17.43 -15.01 -9.49
N LEU A 213 18.23 -13.95 -9.32
CA LEU A 213 18.72 -13.52 -8.01
C LEU A 213 17.73 -12.54 -7.39
N LEU A 214 17.43 -12.77 -6.11
CA LEU A 214 16.68 -11.85 -5.27
C LEU A 214 17.64 -11.29 -4.23
N HIS A 215 17.56 -10.00 -3.99
CA HIS A 215 18.41 -9.23 -3.10
C HIS A 215 17.77 -9.06 -1.74
N SER A 216 18.62 -8.95 -0.71
CA SER A 216 18.20 -8.58 0.64
C SER A 216 17.34 -7.30 0.63
N PRO A 217 16.37 -7.16 1.56
CA PRO A 217 15.57 -5.93 1.68
C PRO A 217 16.43 -4.67 1.91
N TRP A 218 17.62 -4.83 2.49
CA TRP A 218 18.59 -3.75 2.74
C TRP A 218 19.72 -3.68 1.71
N SER A 219 19.69 -4.49 0.65
CA SER A 219 20.63 -4.31 -0.46
C SER A 219 20.38 -2.96 -1.12
N THR A 220 21.45 -2.21 -1.34
CA THR A 220 21.40 -0.85 -1.89
C THR A 220 22.36 -0.69 -3.05
N THR A 221 22.03 0.25 -3.95
CA THR A 221 22.95 0.70 -5.00
C THR A 221 23.25 2.17 -4.76
N LEU A 222 24.50 2.47 -4.42
CA LEU A 222 24.96 3.83 -4.15
C LEU A 222 25.29 4.54 -5.46
N VAL A 223 24.70 5.71 -5.68
CA VAL A 223 24.99 6.64 -6.77
C VAL A 223 25.36 7.97 -6.14
N SER A 224 26.39 8.63 -6.65
CA SER A 224 26.84 9.91 -6.11
C SER A 224 27.17 10.90 -7.22
N GLU A 225 26.73 12.15 -7.08
CA GLU A 225 27.10 13.25 -7.98
C GLU A 225 28.58 13.64 -7.84
N ARG A 226 29.22 13.31 -6.72
CA ARG A 226 30.66 13.52 -6.48
C ARG A 226 31.37 12.21 -6.18
N PRO A 227 32.62 12.01 -6.64
CA PRO A 227 33.40 10.84 -6.25
C PRO A 227 33.56 10.76 -4.73
N LEU A 228 33.33 9.56 -4.17
CA LEU A 228 33.68 9.25 -2.79
C LEU A 228 35.09 8.66 -2.75
N VAL A 229 35.92 9.14 -1.83
CA VAL A 229 37.31 8.67 -1.65
C VAL A 229 37.51 8.25 -0.21
N ILE A 230 37.95 7.02 0.00
CA ILE A 230 38.24 6.50 1.34
C ILE A 230 39.69 6.79 1.69
N SER A 231 39.93 7.34 2.88
CA SER A 231 41.26 7.55 3.44
C SER A 231 41.45 6.62 4.65
N ALA A 232 42.44 5.73 4.58
CA ALA A 232 42.68 4.72 5.61
C ALA A 232 44.18 4.46 5.80
N LYS A 233 44.64 4.34 7.05
CA LYS A 233 45.99 3.86 7.36
C LYS A 233 45.93 2.36 7.64
N ILE A 234 46.46 1.53 6.73
CA ILE A 234 46.40 0.07 6.89
C ILE A 234 47.47 -0.41 7.89
N LYS A 235 47.05 -1.17 8.91
CA LYS A 235 47.97 -1.84 9.84
C LYS A 235 48.84 -2.87 9.10
N THR A 236 50.15 -2.82 9.31
CA THR A 236 51.09 -3.83 8.78
C THR A 236 50.93 -5.15 9.53
N GLU A 237 50.21 -6.10 8.93
CA GLU A 237 50.04 -7.46 9.46
C GLU A 237 50.55 -8.51 8.46
N THR A 238 51.13 -9.60 8.98
CA THR A 238 51.54 -10.78 8.21
C THR A 238 50.31 -11.59 7.80
N SER A 239 50.03 -11.58 6.50
CA SER A 239 48.89 -12.26 5.83
C SER A 239 48.81 -13.76 6.11
N THR A 240 47.74 -14.20 6.78
CA THR A 240 47.27 -15.60 6.76
C THR A 240 45.74 -15.71 6.89
N SER A 241 44.94 -14.95 6.12
CA SER A 241 43.49 -15.20 6.04
C SER A 241 43.05 -15.55 4.62
N LYS A 242 42.25 -16.62 4.51
CA LYS A 242 41.42 -16.88 3.33
C LYS A 242 40.41 -15.74 3.22
N GLU A 243 40.09 -15.30 2.01
CA GLU A 243 39.01 -14.34 1.76
C GLU A 243 37.70 -14.86 2.38
N THR A 244 37.29 -14.23 3.49
CA THR A 244 36.01 -14.49 4.15
C THR A 244 35.15 -13.24 4.05
N THR A 245 33.86 -13.44 3.78
CA THR A 245 32.86 -12.38 3.80
C THR A 245 32.76 -11.74 5.18
N THR A 246 32.54 -10.42 5.22
CA THR A 246 32.47 -9.68 6.50
C THR A 246 31.14 -9.97 7.19
N SER A 247 31.17 -10.60 8.37
CA SER A 247 29.96 -10.90 9.17
C SER A 247 29.31 -9.64 9.75
N SER A 248 28.06 -9.77 10.23
CA SER A 248 27.36 -8.68 10.89
C SER A 248 28.10 -8.17 12.13
N ASP A 249 28.64 -9.07 12.95
CA ASP A 249 29.42 -8.75 14.15
C ASP A 249 30.73 -8.00 13.83
N ALA A 250 31.43 -8.39 12.75
CA ALA A 250 32.65 -7.72 12.31
C ALA A 250 32.34 -6.33 11.73
N ALA A 251 31.33 -6.23 10.87
CA ALA A 251 30.85 -4.95 10.32
C ALA A 251 30.42 -3.97 11.43
N TYR A 252 29.72 -4.47 12.44
CA TYR A 252 29.30 -3.68 13.61
C TYR A 252 30.50 -3.14 14.40
N SER A 253 31.56 -3.95 14.55
CA SER A 253 32.80 -3.53 15.20
C SER A 253 33.49 -2.41 14.41
N TYR A 254 33.56 -2.53 13.09
CA TYR A 254 34.13 -1.50 12.22
C TYR A 254 33.33 -0.19 12.23
N LEU A 255 31.99 -0.27 12.28
CA LEU A 255 31.12 0.89 12.45
C LEU A 255 31.36 1.57 13.81
N THR A 256 31.54 0.79 14.88
CA THR A 256 31.83 1.28 16.23
C THR A 256 33.17 2.02 16.27
N ASP A 257 34.20 1.48 15.62
CA ASP A 257 35.52 2.13 15.50
C ASP A 257 35.42 3.46 14.75
N TYR A 258 34.63 3.52 13.67
CA TYR A 258 34.37 4.75 12.93
C TYR A 258 33.65 5.81 13.78
N CYS A 259 32.63 5.40 14.55
CA CYS A 259 31.93 6.32 15.45
C CYS A 259 32.86 6.88 16.53
N ASN A 260 33.72 6.04 17.11
CA ASN A 260 34.74 6.46 18.09
C ASN A 260 35.77 7.41 17.47
N LEU A 261 36.22 7.16 16.24
CA LEU A 261 37.20 8.00 15.53
C LEU A 261 36.70 9.44 15.34
N HIS A 262 35.43 9.59 14.94
CA HIS A 262 34.81 10.89 14.64
C HIS A 262 34.08 11.51 15.84
N GLY A 263 34.04 10.81 16.98
CA GLY A 263 33.30 11.27 18.17
C GLY A 263 31.80 11.44 17.91
N ILE A 264 31.23 10.52 17.13
CA ILE A 264 29.80 10.50 16.76
C ILE A 264 28.98 10.08 17.97
N ASP A 265 27.94 10.84 18.29
CA ASP A 265 27.01 10.50 19.36
C ASP A 265 26.20 9.25 19.00
N ASP A 266 25.96 8.40 19.99
CA ASP A 266 25.15 7.18 19.86
C ASP A 266 23.79 7.40 19.19
N ASP A 267 23.12 8.52 19.51
CA ASP A 267 21.83 8.87 18.92
C ASP A 267 21.92 9.08 17.40
N VAL A 268 23.06 9.54 16.86
CA VAL A 268 23.25 9.73 15.41
C VAL A 268 23.36 8.38 14.71
N SER A 269 24.08 7.43 15.32
CA SER A 269 24.16 6.06 14.81
C SER A 269 22.80 5.36 14.88
N LEU A 270 22.06 5.53 15.97
CA LEU A 270 20.69 5.02 16.10
C LEU A 270 19.72 5.65 15.09
N ALA A 271 19.88 6.94 14.77
CA ALA A 271 19.09 7.60 13.73
C ALA A 271 19.40 7.04 12.34
N ALA A 272 20.66 6.74 12.04
CA ALA A 272 21.05 6.07 10.80
C ALA A 272 20.51 4.62 10.74
N LEU A 273 20.50 3.89 11.85
CA LEU A 273 19.83 2.59 11.95
C LEU A 273 18.33 2.71 11.69
N ALA A 274 17.65 3.69 12.30
CA ALA A 274 16.23 3.95 12.06
C ALA A 274 15.93 4.21 10.57
N ALA A 275 16.82 4.93 9.89
CA ALA A 275 16.73 5.15 8.45
C ALA A 275 16.97 3.87 7.63
N ALA A 276 17.96 3.04 8.01
CA ALA A 276 18.19 1.75 7.37
C ALA A 276 16.99 0.81 7.52
N LEU A 277 16.32 0.81 8.68
CA LEU A 277 15.08 0.04 8.90
C LEU A 277 13.91 0.50 8.02
N GLN A 278 13.96 1.70 7.43
CA GLN A 278 12.95 2.19 6.49
C GLN A 278 13.24 1.82 5.02
N ILE A 279 14.42 1.27 4.71
CA ILE A 279 14.76 0.89 3.32
C ILE A 279 13.70 -0.04 2.71
N PRO A 280 13.20 -1.10 3.38
CA PRO A 280 12.16 -1.95 2.79
C PRO A 280 10.84 -1.22 2.55
N ALA A 281 10.45 -0.26 3.40
CA ALA A 281 9.25 0.56 3.19
C ALA A 281 9.38 1.50 1.97
N ILE A 282 10.57 2.09 1.78
CA ILE A 282 10.88 2.90 0.58
C ILE A 282 10.89 2.04 -0.68
N LYS A 283 11.42 0.82 -0.56
CA LYS A 283 11.45 -0.19 -1.62
C LYS A 283 10.05 -0.64 -2.03
N TYR A 284 9.18 -0.90 -1.05
CA TYR A 284 7.77 -1.21 -1.26
C TYR A 284 7.05 -0.12 -2.06
N ASP A 285 7.41 1.14 -1.82
CA ASP A 285 6.91 2.29 -2.58
C ASP A 285 7.57 2.48 -3.96
N ARG A 286 8.50 1.60 -4.38
CA ARG A 286 9.33 1.71 -5.60
C ARG A 286 10.06 3.06 -5.71
N ARG A 287 10.50 3.60 -4.58
CA ARG A 287 11.22 4.89 -4.52
C ARG A 287 12.71 4.67 -4.29
N ARG A 288 13.50 5.67 -4.69
CA ARG A 288 14.90 5.83 -4.29
C ARG A 288 15.02 6.73 -3.06
N ILE A 289 16.14 6.65 -2.37
CA ILE A 289 16.50 7.53 -1.25
C ILE A 289 17.48 8.59 -1.76
N GLU A 290 17.29 9.86 -1.41
CA GLU A 290 18.13 10.98 -1.87
C GLU A 290 18.76 11.72 -0.68
N LEU A 291 20.04 11.51 -0.41
CA LEU A 291 20.73 12.08 0.75
C LEU A 291 21.76 13.16 0.33
N PRO A 292 22.13 14.08 1.24
CA PRO A 292 23.24 14.99 0.97
C PRO A 292 24.56 14.21 0.87
N ILE A 293 25.48 14.72 0.08
CA ILE A 293 26.84 14.19 -0.01
C ILE A 293 27.55 14.36 1.36
N PRO A 294 28.18 13.31 1.92
CA PRO A 294 28.93 13.40 3.17
C PRO A 294 30.03 14.47 3.11
N ASP A 295 30.13 15.29 4.16
CA ASP A 295 31.24 16.22 4.38
C ASP A 295 31.81 16.08 5.81
N PRO A 296 32.60 15.03 6.07
CA PRO A 296 33.27 14.82 7.36
C PRO A 296 34.56 15.66 7.51
N ALA A 297 35.00 16.37 6.45
CA ALA A 297 36.28 17.10 6.47
C ALA A 297 36.26 18.35 7.39
N GLN A 298 35.08 18.84 7.78
CA GLN A 298 34.93 20.01 8.63
C GLN A 298 35.04 19.75 10.15
N ASP A 299 35.26 18.49 10.57
CA ASP A 299 35.43 18.14 11.99
C ASP A 299 36.84 18.40 12.55
N GLY A 300 37.82 18.65 11.67
CA GLY A 300 39.22 18.92 12.03
C GLY A 300 39.48 20.17 12.90
N LEU A 301 38.45 20.96 13.21
CA LEU A 301 38.56 22.15 14.08
C LEU A 301 38.42 21.85 15.59
N ARG A 302 38.04 20.63 16.00
CA ARG A 302 38.18 20.19 17.40
C ARG A 302 39.60 19.68 17.68
N THR A 303 40.57 20.60 17.65
CA THR A 303 41.90 20.34 18.17
C THR A 303 41.92 20.50 19.70
N LYS A 304 42.11 19.38 20.41
CA LYS A 304 42.91 19.27 21.64
C LYS A 304 42.48 19.99 22.95
N ARG A 305 41.25 20.48 23.16
CA ARG A 305 40.90 21.12 24.46
C ARG A 305 39.73 20.60 25.31
N ASP A 306 38.90 19.68 24.83
CA ASP A 306 37.76 19.14 25.63
C ASP A 306 37.86 17.64 25.97
N HIS A 307 39.04 17.01 25.80
CA HIS A 307 39.25 15.57 26.01
C HIS A 307 39.17 15.09 27.49
N ALA A 308 38.55 15.84 28.39
CA ALA A 308 38.48 15.47 29.80
C ALA A 308 37.16 14.78 30.24
N ASP A 309 36.10 14.72 29.41
CA ASP A 309 34.83 14.11 29.83
C ASP A 309 34.04 13.37 28.72
N THR A 310 34.70 12.94 27.63
CA THR A 310 34.01 12.18 26.57
C THR A 310 33.75 10.75 27.01
N SER A 311 32.50 10.44 27.36
CA SER A 311 31.99 9.07 27.43
C SER A 311 32.38 8.32 26.16
N LEU A 312 33.04 7.17 26.30
CA LEU A 312 33.27 6.26 25.18
C LEU A 312 31.94 5.98 24.48
N PHE A 313 31.93 5.89 23.14
CA PHE A 313 30.76 5.42 22.41
C PHE A 313 30.57 3.94 22.74
N THR A 314 29.71 3.66 23.72
CA THR A 314 29.43 2.32 24.21
C THR A 314 28.12 1.83 23.62
N LEU A 315 28.17 1.28 22.40
CA LEU A 315 27.12 0.36 21.89
C LEU A 315 27.23 -1.01 22.60
N GLN A 316 27.48 -1.00 23.92
CA GLN A 316 27.90 -2.17 24.71
C GLN A 316 26.78 -3.21 24.86
N ASP A 317 25.53 -2.77 24.84
CA ASP A 317 24.37 -3.65 24.82
C ASP A 317 24.02 -4.00 23.37
N ARG A 318 24.12 -5.29 23.02
CA ARG A 318 23.79 -5.76 21.67
C ARG A 318 22.37 -5.34 21.30
N LEU A 319 22.26 -4.57 20.22
CA LEU A 319 20.97 -4.22 19.62
C LEU A 319 20.22 -5.50 19.22
N PRO A 320 18.88 -5.54 19.38
CA PRO A 320 18.05 -6.69 19.07
C PRO A 320 17.78 -6.82 17.56
N LEU A 321 18.84 -6.93 16.76
CA LEU A 321 18.77 -6.85 15.29
C LEU A 321 17.75 -7.85 14.72
N ASP A 322 17.72 -9.08 15.22
CA ASP A 322 16.83 -10.14 14.73
C ASP A 322 15.34 -9.75 14.76
N ARG A 323 14.91 -9.04 15.81
CA ARG A 323 13.53 -8.53 15.93
C ARG A 323 13.30 -7.31 15.04
N LEU A 324 14.28 -6.41 14.97
CA LEU A 324 14.20 -5.21 14.14
C LEU A 324 14.14 -5.57 12.64
N LEU A 325 14.84 -6.62 12.20
CA LEU A 325 14.78 -7.15 10.84
C LEU A 325 13.35 -7.56 10.50
N THR A 326 12.66 -8.28 11.38
CA THR A 326 11.26 -8.69 11.17
C THR A 326 10.31 -7.50 11.04
N LEU A 327 10.43 -6.49 11.91
CA LEU A 327 9.62 -5.25 11.80
C LEU A 327 9.89 -4.54 10.47
N SER A 328 11.16 -4.42 10.10
CA SER A 328 11.59 -3.71 8.90
C SER A 328 11.18 -4.42 7.61
N CYS A 329 11.24 -5.77 7.55
CA CYS A 329 10.71 -6.53 6.43
C CYS A 329 9.18 -6.40 6.28
N ASN A 330 8.43 -6.21 7.38
CA ASN A 330 7.00 -5.90 7.33
C ASN A 330 6.78 -4.43 6.92
N ALA A 331 7.11 -4.11 5.66
CA ALA A 331 7.01 -2.78 5.08
C ALA A 331 5.58 -2.22 5.18
N ARG A 332 4.57 -3.06 4.91
CA ARG A 332 3.14 -2.71 5.03
C ARG A 332 2.78 -2.35 6.47
N GLY A 333 3.20 -3.15 7.46
CA GLY A 333 3.01 -2.88 8.88
C GLY A 333 3.73 -1.62 9.35
N THR A 334 4.96 -1.39 8.89
CA THR A 334 5.71 -0.15 9.19
C THR A 334 4.99 1.10 8.69
N LYS A 335 4.41 1.05 7.48
CA LYS A 335 3.57 2.14 6.96
C LYS A 335 2.29 2.32 7.77
N ALA A 336 1.60 1.22 8.12
CA ALA A 336 0.39 1.25 8.96
C ALA A 336 0.67 1.90 10.33
N LEU A 337 1.81 1.56 10.95
CA LEU A 337 2.24 2.15 12.22
C LEU A 337 2.46 3.66 12.12
N LEU A 338 3.12 4.15 11.07
CA LEU A 338 3.30 5.59 10.84
C LEU A 338 1.96 6.30 10.65
N SER A 339 1.09 5.77 9.78
CA SER A 339 -0.22 6.38 9.49
C SER A 339 -1.19 6.33 10.68
N SER A 340 -0.99 5.40 11.63
CA SER A 340 -1.78 5.34 12.87
C SER A 340 -1.70 6.62 13.72
N ALA A 341 -0.73 7.52 13.47
CA ALA A 341 -0.65 8.81 14.15
C ALA A 341 -1.91 9.69 13.95
N PHE A 342 -2.61 9.52 12.83
CA PHE A 342 -3.80 10.29 12.47
C PHE A 342 -5.11 9.67 12.97
N PHE A 343 -5.05 8.46 13.56
CA PHE A 343 -6.21 7.79 14.13
C PHE A 343 -6.55 8.34 15.52
N GLU A 344 -7.86 8.39 15.82
CA GLU A 344 -8.41 8.72 17.14
C GLU A 344 -9.64 7.84 17.39
N LEU A 345 -9.73 7.21 18.58
CA LEU A 345 -10.63 6.07 18.83
C LEU A 345 -12.11 6.43 18.81
N ASP A 346 -12.45 7.62 19.30
CA ASP A 346 -13.83 8.10 19.46
C ASP A 346 -14.31 8.94 18.26
N VAL A 347 -13.52 9.01 17.19
CA VAL A 347 -13.92 9.64 15.93
C VAL A 347 -14.62 8.60 15.05
N THR A 348 -15.86 8.86 14.68
CA THR A 348 -16.69 7.96 13.85
C THR A 348 -16.50 8.21 12.35
N SER A 349 -16.87 7.23 11.54
CA SER A 349 -16.71 7.24 10.08
C SER A 349 -17.35 8.44 9.39
N ASN A 350 -18.52 8.89 9.87
CA ASN A 350 -19.29 9.98 9.27
C ASN A 350 -18.75 11.39 9.57
N ILE A 351 -17.70 11.51 10.40
CA ILE A 351 -17.09 12.81 10.74
C ILE A 351 -15.55 12.78 10.78
N CYS A 352 -14.94 11.62 10.52
CA CYS A 352 -13.49 11.47 10.52
C CYS A 352 -12.77 12.37 9.51
N GLY A 353 -13.40 12.74 8.39
CA GLY A 353 -12.78 13.65 7.44
C GLY A 353 -12.65 15.05 7.99
N MET A 354 -13.64 15.58 8.75
CA MET A 354 -13.48 16.83 9.50
C MET A 354 -12.31 16.79 10.50
N TRP A 355 -12.15 15.67 11.22
CA TRP A 355 -11.01 15.47 12.12
C TRP A 355 -9.68 15.56 11.36
N LEU A 356 -9.59 14.94 10.18
CA LEU A 356 -8.39 14.96 9.35
C LEU A 356 -8.15 16.32 8.73
N GLN A 357 -9.19 17.00 8.23
CA GLN A 357 -9.08 18.36 7.69
C GLN A 357 -8.49 19.32 8.72
N GLY A 358 -9.07 19.36 9.93
CA GLY A 358 -8.55 20.22 11.01
C GLY A 358 -7.13 19.85 11.43
N SER A 359 -6.82 18.56 11.49
CA SER A 359 -5.47 18.06 11.78
C SER A 359 -4.44 18.55 10.75
N PHE A 360 -4.75 18.40 9.46
CA PHE A 360 -3.83 18.77 8.39
C PHE A 360 -3.76 20.27 8.14
N ALA A 361 -4.83 21.02 8.41
CA ALA A 361 -4.81 22.47 8.40
C ALA A 361 -3.75 23.01 9.36
N PHE A 362 -3.70 22.49 10.61
CA PHE A 362 -2.63 22.86 11.53
C PHE A 362 -1.25 22.36 11.07
N LEU A 363 -1.12 21.07 10.70
CA LEU A 363 0.17 20.50 10.30
C LEU A 363 0.80 21.25 9.10
N ASN A 364 -0.03 21.75 8.17
CA ASN A 364 0.41 22.56 7.03
C ASN A 364 1.03 23.91 7.44
N THR A 365 0.69 24.43 8.62
CA THR A 365 1.29 25.68 9.14
C THR A 365 2.75 25.48 9.56
N ILE A 366 3.15 24.25 9.92
CA ILE A 366 4.51 23.93 10.38
C ILE A 366 5.46 23.88 9.18
N LYS A 367 6.13 25.00 8.89
CA LYS A 367 7.09 25.10 7.78
C LYS A 367 8.45 24.49 8.07
N ASP A 368 8.83 24.42 9.34
CA ASP A 368 10.08 23.79 9.77
C ASP A 368 9.91 22.27 9.89
N PRO A 369 10.60 21.46 9.06
CA PRO A 369 10.43 20.01 9.08
C PRO A 369 10.95 19.37 10.37
N HIS A 370 11.87 20.01 11.12
CA HIS A 370 12.33 19.48 12.42
C HIS A 370 11.25 19.61 13.49
N SER A 371 10.55 20.74 13.51
CA SER A 371 9.38 20.91 14.38
C SER A 371 8.24 19.97 14.01
N LEU A 372 8.03 19.71 12.71
CA LEU A 372 7.05 18.73 12.24
C LEU A 372 7.40 17.31 12.70
N LEU A 373 8.67 16.90 12.54
CA LEU A 373 9.18 15.61 13.03
C LEU A 373 8.92 15.44 14.53
N LYS A 374 9.29 16.43 15.35
CA LYS A 374 9.06 16.39 16.81
C LYS A 374 7.58 16.28 17.15
N THR A 375 6.72 17.01 16.44
CA THR A 375 5.27 16.97 16.63
C THR A 375 4.70 15.57 16.37
N LEU A 376 5.14 14.93 15.28
CA LEU A 376 4.73 13.57 14.91
C LEU A 376 5.25 12.51 15.91
N ILE A 377 6.50 12.64 16.37
CA ILE A 377 7.04 11.77 17.43
C ILE A 377 6.24 11.95 18.72
N HIS A 378 5.88 13.18 19.09
CA HIS A 378 5.17 13.43 20.34
C HIS A 378 3.77 12.81 20.37
N ARG A 379 3.12 12.60 19.20
CA ARG A 379 1.84 11.88 19.08
C ARG A 379 1.97 10.43 19.57
N ASP A 380 3.11 9.80 19.31
CA ASP A 380 3.38 8.42 19.69
C ASP A 380 4.90 8.13 19.83
N PRO A 381 5.50 8.42 21.01
CA PRO A 381 6.96 8.39 21.19
C PRO A 381 7.59 7.00 21.05
N ASP A 382 6.87 5.93 21.38
CA ASP A 382 7.39 4.55 21.37
C ASP A 382 7.71 4.06 19.95
N ILE A 383 7.02 4.57 18.93
CA ILE A 383 7.32 4.31 17.52
C ILE A 383 7.99 5.52 16.84
N GLY A 384 8.42 6.52 17.63
CA GLY A 384 9.00 7.76 17.12
C GLY A 384 10.25 7.57 16.27
N PHE A 385 11.02 6.51 16.51
CA PHE A 385 12.17 6.16 15.67
C PHE A 385 11.77 5.87 14.21
N LEU A 386 10.55 5.35 13.96
CA LEU A 386 10.05 5.17 12.59
C LEU A 386 9.90 6.52 11.88
N TRP A 387 9.44 7.56 12.59
CA TRP A 387 9.37 8.92 12.03
C TRP A 387 10.76 9.48 11.74
N VAL A 388 11.75 9.26 12.62
CA VAL A 388 13.14 9.68 12.36
C VAL A 388 13.65 9.04 11.07
N GLY A 389 13.48 7.72 10.91
CA GLY A 389 13.85 7.02 9.69
C GLY A 389 13.10 7.54 8.46
N ALA A 390 11.79 7.78 8.58
CA ALA A 390 10.95 8.26 7.48
C ALA A 390 11.34 9.68 7.03
N PHE A 391 11.81 10.55 7.93
CA PHE A 391 12.35 11.87 7.58
C PHE A 391 13.71 11.78 6.90
N ILE A 392 14.64 10.97 7.45
CA ILE A 392 15.98 10.77 6.85
C ILE A 392 15.87 10.14 5.45
N THR A 393 14.90 9.26 5.22
CA THR A 393 14.70 8.58 3.92
C THR A 393 13.75 9.32 2.97
N GLY A 394 13.07 10.38 3.43
CA GLY A 394 12.03 11.08 2.65
C GLY A 394 10.73 10.29 2.48
N GLY A 395 10.58 9.19 3.24
CA GLY A 395 9.38 8.38 3.32
C GLY A 395 8.15 9.17 3.78
N TYR A 396 8.34 10.10 4.72
CA TYR A 396 7.27 10.78 5.46
C TYR A 396 6.25 11.52 4.57
N HIS A 397 6.67 12.09 3.43
CA HIS A 397 5.75 12.79 2.52
C HIS A 397 4.61 11.90 2.03
N LYS A 398 4.90 10.63 1.71
CA LYS A 398 3.86 9.69 1.25
C LYS A 398 2.91 9.36 2.39
N THR A 399 3.44 9.11 3.58
CA THR A 399 2.66 8.87 4.80
C THR A 399 1.73 10.04 5.13
N LEU A 400 2.21 11.29 5.07
CA LEU A 400 1.38 12.47 5.31
C LEU A 400 0.26 12.60 4.27
N ARG A 401 0.54 12.27 3.01
CA ARG A 401 -0.46 12.28 1.94
C ARG A 401 -1.53 11.20 2.14
N GLU A 402 -1.11 9.97 2.44
CA GLU A 402 -2.01 8.85 2.75
C GLU A 402 -2.83 9.12 4.02
N GLY A 403 -2.22 9.73 5.04
CA GLY A 403 -2.87 10.19 6.26
C GLY A 403 -3.93 11.27 6.01
N ARG A 404 -3.70 12.18 5.05
CA ARG A 404 -4.68 13.22 4.70
C ARG A 404 -5.92 12.67 4.03
N SER A 405 -5.79 11.61 3.25
CA SER A 405 -6.88 11.04 2.47
C SER A 405 -7.73 10.01 3.25
N GLY A 406 -7.53 9.84 4.56
CA GLY A 406 -8.31 8.85 5.33
C GLY A 406 -8.05 7.38 4.94
N GLY A 407 -7.09 7.13 4.04
CA GLY A 407 -6.96 5.87 3.31
C GLY A 407 -5.69 5.11 3.65
N TRP A 408 -5.47 4.79 4.93
CA TRP A 408 -4.31 4.02 5.36
C TRP A 408 -4.68 2.64 5.87
N ILE A 409 -3.74 1.72 5.66
CA ILE A 409 -3.85 0.28 5.87
C ILE A 409 -3.88 -0.03 7.37
N ILE A 410 -4.77 -0.95 7.77
CA ILE A 410 -4.73 -1.60 9.09
C ILE A 410 -3.87 -2.86 8.99
N GLU A 411 -2.94 -3.02 9.94
CA GLU A 411 -2.12 -4.24 10.07
C GLU A 411 -2.05 -4.61 11.56
N LEU A 412 -2.97 -5.50 11.98
CA LEU A 412 -3.19 -5.83 13.38
C LEU A 412 -2.00 -6.56 14.03
N ALA A 413 -1.19 -7.29 13.27
CA ALA A 413 -0.01 -7.96 13.81
C ALA A 413 1.06 -6.94 14.22
N ALA A 414 1.45 -6.01 13.36
CA ALA A 414 2.36 -4.92 13.70
C ALA A 414 1.81 -4.05 14.85
N ALA A 415 0.50 -3.82 14.89
CA ALA A 415 -0.17 -3.13 15.99
C ALA A 415 0.05 -3.87 17.32
N ALA A 416 -0.19 -5.18 17.35
CA ALA A 416 0.00 -6.02 18.54
C ALA A 416 1.47 -6.13 18.97
N TRP A 417 2.39 -6.30 18.02
CA TRP A 417 3.82 -6.39 18.27
C TRP A 417 4.35 -5.14 18.97
N THR A 418 3.86 -3.97 18.56
CA THR A 418 4.31 -2.68 19.09
C THR A 418 3.42 -2.14 20.20
N GLY A 419 2.25 -2.75 20.47
CA GLY A 419 1.24 -2.21 21.38
C GLY A 419 0.59 -0.92 20.88
N THR A 420 0.56 -0.69 19.57
CA THR A 420 0.04 0.54 18.95
C THR A 420 -1.46 0.44 18.71
N LEU A 421 -2.22 1.44 19.14
CA LEU A 421 -3.62 1.60 18.72
C LEU A 421 -3.69 2.25 17.33
N MET A 422 -4.33 1.58 16.36
CA MET A 422 -4.47 2.06 14.98
C MET A 422 -5.88 1.88 14.39
N SER A 423 -6.75 1.09 15.02
CA SER A 423 -8.13 0.87 14.58
C SER A 423 -9.07 0.66 15.76
N PHE A 424 -10.34 1.04 15.59
CA PHE A 424 -11.39 0.83 16.59
C PHE A 424 -11.60 -0.64 16.96
N ILE A 425 -11.27 -1.58 16.05
CA ILE A 425 -11.46 -3.03 16.24
C ILE A 425 -10.59 -3.59 17.36
N GLN A 426 -9.50 -2.89 17.72
CA GLN A 426 -8.59 -3.29 18.81
C GLN A 426 -9.13 -2.96 20.20
N ALA A 427 -10.16 -2.12 20.31
CA ALA A 427 -10.74 -1.79 21.61
C ALA A 427 -11.56 -2.97 22.16
N PRO A 428 -11.60 -3.16 23.50
CA PRO A 428 -12.45 -4.18 24.10
C PRO A 428 -13.93 -3.86 23.90
N VAL A 429 -14.77 -4.89 23.93
CA VAL A 429 -16.24 -4.74 23.89
C VAL A 429 -16.73 -4.43 25.30
N PRO A 430 -17.33 -3.25 25.56
CA PRO A 430 -17.86 -2.93 26.87
C PRO A 430 -19.07 -3.82 27.22
N HIS A 431 -19.22 -4.18 28.49
CA HIS A 431 -20.44 -4.84 28.94
C HIS A 431 -21.66 -3.94 28.74
N LEU A 432 -22.73 -4.51 28.18
CA LEU A 432 -24.00 -3.82 28.08
C LEU A 432 -24.60 -3.58 29.47
N ALA A 433 -25.20 -2.40 29.64
CA ALA A 433 -25.98 -2.09 30.82
C ALA A 433 -27.18 -3.02 30.95
N VAL A 434 -27.58 -3.34 32.19
CA VAL A 434 -28.73 -4.19 32.47
C VAL A 434 -29.98 -3.59 31.81
N GLY A 435 -30.62 -4.37 30.92
CA GLY A 435 -31.83 -3.96 30.20
C GLY A 435 -31.58 -3.19 28.90
N ALA A 436 -30.33 -3.02 28.45
CA ALA A 436 -30.00 -2.43 27.16
C ALA A 436 -30.75 -3.14 26.02
N GLN A 437 -31.32 -2.35 25.10
CA GLN A 437 -32.07 -2.86 23.94
C GLN A 437 -31.31 -2.68 22.62
N SER A 438 -30.14 -2.04 22.67
CA SER A 438 -29.30 -1.74 21.52
C SER A 438 -27.82 -1.83 21.91
N ILE A 439 -26.98 -2.05 20.92
CA ILE A 439 -25.52 -2.06 21.01
C ILE A 439 -24.95 -1.00 20.07
N SER A 440 -23.79 -0.42 20.37
CA SER A 440 -23.14 0.49 19.42
C SER A 440 -22.75 -0.30 18.16
N ARG A 441 -22.84 0.31 16.96
CA ARG A 441 -22.41 -0.37 15.73
C ARG A 441 -20.92 -0.71 15.78
N ALA A 442 -20.14 0.09 16.51
CA ALA A 442 -18.72 -0.17 16.74
C ALA A 442 -18.49 -1.48 17.53
N ASP A 443 -19.29 -1.75 18.55
CA ASP A 443 -19.22 -2.98 19.34
C ASP A 443 -19.85 -4.17 18.62
N GLU A 444 -20.89 -3.94 17.80
CA GLU A 444 -21.40 -4.94 16.84
C GLU A 444 -20.29 -5.40 15.89
N CYS A 445 -19.58 -4.48 15.23
CA CYS A 445 -18.44 -4.81 14.37
C CYS A 445 -17.34 -5.58 15.11
N ARG A 446 -17.01 -5.18 16.35
CA ARG A 446 -16.03 -5.91 17.17
C ARG A 446 -16.48 -7.33 17.45
N LEU A 447 -17.72 -7.52 17.88
CA LEU A 447 -18.25 -8.85 18.14
C LEU A 447 -18.31 -9.71 16.88
N LEU A 448 -18.74 -9.17 15.74
CA LEU A 448 -18.72 -9.88 14.45
C LEU A 448 -17.31 -10.38 14.11
N TYR A 449 -16.30 -9.52 14.20
CA TYR A 449 -14.91 -9.89 13.93
C TYR A 449 -14.37 -10.89 14.95
N LEU A 450 -14.71 -10.76 16.24
CA LEU A 450 -14.25 -11.66 17.30
C LEU A 450 -14.92 -13.04 17.22
N CYS A 451 -16.18 -13.11 16.78
CA CYS A 451 -16.89 -14.35 16.49
C CYS A 451 -16.30 -15.08 15.29
N HIS A 452 -15.70 -14.33 14.35
CA HIS A 452 -14.92 -14.88 13.25
C HIS A 452 -15.73 -15.87 12.38
N GLU A 453 -17.01 -15.57 12.17
CA GLU A 453 -17.87 -16.29 11.24
C GLU A 453 -17.38 -16.12 9.78
N ILE A 454 -17.86 -16.96 8.86
CA ILE A 454 -17.37 -17.10 7.47
C ILE A 454 -17.16 -15.74 6.77
N ASN A 455 -18.08 -14.80 6.98
CA ASN A 455 -18.11 -13.49 6.31
C ASN A 455 -17.32 -12.39 7.05
N TYR A 456 -16.89 -12.64 8.30
CA TYR A 456 -16.27 -11.64 9.18
C TYR A 456 -14.86 -12.04 9.64
N THR A 457 -14.15 -12.82 8.81
CA THR A 457 -12.77 -13.27 9.06
C THR A 457 -11.71 -12.19 8.78
N THR A 458 -12.08 -11.10 8.10
CA THR A 458 -11.19 -9.98 7.82
C THR A 458 -11.65 -8.73 8.57
N PRO A 459 -10.72 -7.97 9.18
CA PRO A 459 -11.09 -6.73 9.83
C PRO A 459 -11.55 -5.69 8.79
N PRO A 460 -12.31 -4.66 9.21
CA PRO A 460 -12.63 -3.54 8.33
C PRO A 460 -11.38 -2.94 7.67
N LEU A 461 -11.52 -2.45 6.44
CA LEU A 461 -10.40 -1.89 5.67
C LEU A 461 -9.86 -0.58 6.29
N LEU A 462 -10.72 0.22 6.89
CA LEU A 462 -10.43 1.56 7.40
C LEU A 462 -10.64 1.64 8.92
N PRO A 463 -9.91 2.51 9.64
CA PRO A 463 -9.76 2.42 11.10
C PRO A 463 -10.87 3.06 11.93
N PHE A 464 -11.77 3.82 11.31
CA PHE A 464 -12.81 4.57 12.03
C PHE A 464 -14.09 3.75 12.17
N ALA A 465 -14.69 3.82 13.36
CA ALA A 465 -15.87 3.04 13.71
C ALA A 465 -17.14 3.56 13.02
N PRO A 466 -18.13 2.70 12.74
CA PRO A 466 -19.45 3.16 12.31
C PRO A 466 -20.12 3.95 13.44
N PHE A 467 -20.90 4.96 13.07
CA PHE A 467 -21.65 5.78 14.03
C PHE A 467 -22.95 5.11 14.48
N GLY A 468 -23.47 5.54 15.62
CA GLY A 468 -24.78 5.13 16.12
C GLY A 468 -24.82 3.72 16.72
N SER A 469 -26.02 3.16 16.74
CA SER A 469 -26.33 1.89 17.41
C SER A 469 -27.35 1.07 16.63
N THR A 470 -27.33 -0.23 16.84
CA THR A 470 -28.30 -1.18 16.26
C THR A 470 -29.08 -1.84 17.37
N ALA A 471 -30.39 -2.01 17.18
CA ALA A 471 -31.23 -2.70 18.15
C ALA A 471 -30.80 -4.16 18.23
N LEU A 472 -30.71 -4.72 19.45
CA LEU A 472 -30.17 -6.08 19.63
C LEU A 472 -30.91 -7.11 18.78
N HIS A 473 -32.23 -7.00 18.67
CA HIS A 473 -33.03 -7.95 17.87
C HIS A 473 -32.73 -7.90 16.37
N ASP A 474 -32.17 -6.79 15.88
CA ASP A 474 -31.76 -6.58 14.48
C ASP A 474 -30.29 -6.98 14.22
N THR A 475 -29.52 -7.33 15.25
CA THR A 475 -28.12 -7.76 15.09
C THR A 475 -28.00 -9.25 14.76
N ASN A 476 -26.84 -9.67 14.22
CA ASN A 476 -26.48 -11.07 14.05
C ASN A 476 -26.66 -11.86 15.37
N LEU A 477 -27.06 -13.14 15.27
CA LEU A 477 -27.36 -13.99 16.43
C LEU A 477 -26.18 -14.14 17.38
N ASP A 478 -24.96 -14.22 16.86
CA ASP A 478 -23.75 -14.33 17.68
C ASP A 478 -23.44 -13.02 18.40
N VAL A 479 -23.65 -11.86 17.74
CA VAL A 479 -23.57 -10.55 18.40
C VAL A 479 -24.55 -10.47 19.57
N ARG A 480 -25.82 -10.89 19.37
CA ARG A 480 -26.81 -10.92 20.47
C ARG A 480 -26.37 -11.82 21.62
N LYS A 481 -25.90 -13.01 21.31
CA LYS A 481 -25.45 -13.99 22.30
C LYS A 481 -24.28 -13.45 23.12
N HIS A 482 -23.27 -12.90 22.46
CA HIS A 482 -22.04 -12.47 23.11
C HIS A 482 -22.16 -11.09 23.78
N SER A 483 -23.00 -10.20 23.27
CA SER A 483 -23.33 -8.95 23.96
C SER A 483 -24.07 -9.15 25.30
N LEU A 484 -24.76 -10.27 25.49
CA LEU A 484 -25.56 -10.59 26.67
C LEU A 484 -24.96 -11.67 27.59
N CYS A 485 -23.80 -12.23 27.26
CA CYS A 485 -23.25 -13.36 28.02
C CYS A 485 -22.58 -12.95 29.35
N GLY A 486 -22.38 -11.65 29.59
CA GLY A 486 -21.78 -11.11 30.81
C GLY A 486 -20.29 -11.38 30.96
N ARG A 487 -19.57 -11.63 29.85
CA ARG A 487 -18.13 -11.92 29.82
C ARG A 487 -17.39 -10.84 29.05
N ASP A 488 -16.09 -10.74 29.30
CA ASP A 488 -15.21 -9.81 28.58
C ASP A 488 -14.87 -10.35 27.20
N HIS A 489 -15.01 -9.51 26.19
CA HIS A 489 -14.54 -9.78 24.82
C HIS A 489 -13.59 -8.70 24.35
N GLY A 490 -12.58 -9.10 23.62
CA GLY A 490 -11.62 -8.18 23.04
C GLY A 490 -10.57 -8.91 22.24
N LEU A 491 -9.88 -8.17 21.39
CA LEU A 491 -8.83 -8.71 20.55
C LEU A 491 -7.54 -8.88 21.35
N GLN A 492 -7.33 -10.03 21.99
CA GLN A 492 -6.13 -10.29 22.78
C GLN A 492 -5.09 -11.07 21.97
N TYR A 493 -3.91 -10.48 21.78
CA TYR A 493 -2.80 -11.15 21.12
C TYR A 493 -2.22 -12.27 22.01
N SER A 494 -2.14 -13.49 21.49
CA SER A 494 -1.58 -14.65 22.19
C SER A 494 -0.11 -14.86 21.87
N HIS A 495 0.20 -15.29 20.64
CA HIS A 495 1.54 -15.68 20.21
C HIS A 495 1.66 -15.61 18.69
N TRP A 496 2.89 -15.76 18.20
CA TRP A 496 3.22 -15.77 16.78
C TRP A 496 3.88 -17.09 16.39
N LYS A 497 3.55 -17.62 15.20
CA LYS A 497 4.19 -18.81 14.65
C LYS A 497 4.76 -18.54 13.27
N TRP A 498 6.01 -18.92 13.04
CA TRP A 498 6.62 -18.95 11.72
C TRP A 498 6.47 -20.33 11.07
N HIS A 499 6.23 -20.36 9.76
CA HIS A 499 6.34 -21.59 8.96
C HIS A 499 7.81 -21.92 8.72
N CYS A 500 8.19 -23.19 8.88
CA CYS A 500 9.56 -23.68 8.73
C CYS A 500 9.66 -24.82 7.69
N LYS A 501 10.85 -25.02 7.11
CA LYS A 501 11.11 -25.86 5.90
C LYS A 501 10.67 -27.35 5.97
N ASP A 502 10.39 -27.86 7.16
CA ASP A 502 10.00 -29.27 7.39
C ASP A 502 8.50 -29.40 7.72
N ASP A 503 7.66 -28.49 7.24
CA ASP A 503 6.26 -28.30 7.64
C ASP A 503 6.07 -28.15 9.17
N THR A 504 7.14 -27.71 9.84
CA THR A 504 7.14 -27.43 11.28
C THR A 504 6.80 -25.97 11.52
N GLU A 505 6.35 -25.67 12.73
CA GLU A 505 6.07 -24.31 13.16
C GLU A 505 6.99 -23.91 14.30
N PHE A 506 7.53 -22.69 14.25
CA PHE A 506 8.30 -22.12 15.34
C PHE A 506 7.45 -21.13 16.14
N ASP A 507 7.08 -21.52 17.35
CA ASP A 507 6.26 -20.72 18.26
C ASP A 507 7.09 -19.66 19.00
N GLN A 508 6.57 -18.44 19.04
CA GLN A 508 7.12 -17.30 19.75
C GLN A 508 6.05 -16.70 20.64
N GLU A 509 5.99 -17.22 21.87
CA GLU A 509 5.18 -16.65 22.93
C GLU A 509 5.80 -15.34 23.45
N PRO A 510 4.98 -14.31 23.70
CA PRO A 510 5.47 -13.07 24.27
C PRO A 510 5.88 -13.27 25.73
N HIS A 511 7.00 -12.68 26.13
CA HIS A 511 7.46 -12.70 27.53
C HIS A 511 6.48 -12.02 28.52
N VAL A 512 5.55 -11.20 28.01
CA VAL A 512 4.51 -10.54 28.81
C VAL A 512 3.14 -10.94 28.23
N PRO A 513 2.26 -11.56 29.03
CA PRO A 513 0.98 -12.09 28.54
C PRO A 513 0.04 -10.96 28.05
N THR A 514 0.08 -9.78 28.68
CA THR A 514 -0.80 -8.66 28.35
C THR A 514 -0.03 -7.35 28.25
N ILE A 515 -0.06 -6.73 27.06
CA ILE A 515 0.29 -5.32 26.84
C ILE A 515 -0.98 -4.60 26.45
N THR A 516 -1.36 -3.60 27.23
CA THR A 516 -2.46 -2.69 26.90
C THR A 516 -2.09 -1.90 25.65
N THR A 517 -3.00 -1.82 24.69
CA THR A 517 -2.86 -0.93 23.53
C THR A 517 -2.69 0.50 24.02
N ARG A 518 -1.59 1.15 23.64
CA ARG A 518 -1.28 2.49 24.13
C ARG A 518 -2.12 3.52 23.37
N PRO A 519 -2.83 4.42 24.06
CA PRO A 519 -3.54 5.52 23.41
C PRO A 519 -2.55 6.53 22.83
N LYS A 520 -3.02 7.36 21.91
CA LYS A 520 -2.21 8.43 21.34
C LYS A 520 -2.15 9.65 22.27
N ASN A 521 -1.02 10.33 22.30
CA ASN A 521 -0.85 11.57 23.07
C ASN A 521 -1.62 12.73 22.43
N GLY A 522 -1.90 13.78 23.21
CA GLY A 522 -2.58 14.98 22.71
C GLY A 522 -4.09 15.02 22.99
N GLN A 523 -4.61 14.11 23.82
CA GLN A 523 -5.99 14.19 24.30
C GLN A 523 -6.25 15.53 25.00
N LEU A 524 -7.32 16.22 24.59
CA LEU A 524 -7.76 17.49 25.17
C LEU A 524 -8.43 17.24 26.53
N LEU A 525 -7.62 17.05 27.59
CA LEU A 525 -8.12 16.70 28.92
C LEU A 525 -8.76 17.87 29.69
N ASN A 526 -8.68 19.11 29.20
CA ASN A 526 -9.39 20.28 29.71
C ASN A 526 -9.37 21.40 28.66
N HIS A 527 -10.38 22.30 28.67
CA HIS A 527 -10.43 23.53 27.87
C HIS A 527 -9.33 24.53 28.26
N GLY A 528 -8.06 24.20 27.98
CA GLY A 528 -6.92 25.11 28.08
C GLY A 528 -6.87 26.05 26.88
N THR A 529 -6.47 27.31 27.15
CA THR A 529 -6.31 28.48 26.25
C THR A 529 -6.87 28.31 24.84
N ALA A 530 -7.92 29.05 24.53
CA ALA A 530 -8.55 29.12 23.21
C ALA A 530 -7.51 29.41 22.12
N VAL A 531 -6.92 28.35 21.56
CA VAL A 531 -6.19 28.41 20.30
C VAL A 531 -7.21 28.82 19.26
N ASP A 532 -6.96 29.97 18.64
CA ASP A 532 -7.79 30.45 17.54
C ASP A 532 -7.66 29.47 16.39
N VAL A 533 -8.79 28.95 15.94
CA VAL A 533 -8.83 27.90 14.92
C VAL A 533 -8.98 28.59 13.58
N ASP A 534 -8.02 28.36 12.70
CA ASP A 534 -8.11 28.79 11.32
C ASP A 534 -9.10 27.87 10.58
N TYR A 535 -10.13 28.46 9.98
CA TYR A 535 -11.14 27.74 9.20
C TYR A 535 -11.01 28.01 7.69
N ASP A 536 -9.91 28.62 7.22
CA ASP A 536 -9.71 28.90 5.78
C ASP A 536 -9.60 27.62 4.95
N GLU A 537 -9.06 26.53 5.53
CA GLU A 537 -9.02 25.19 4.91
C GLU A 537 -10.25 24.31 5.26
N TYR A 538 -11.30 24.87 5.88
CA TYR A 538 -12.53 24.12 6.17
C TYR A 538 -13.33 23.89 4.89
N ASP A 539 -13.52 22.63 4.53
CA ASP A 539 -14.40 22.22 3.44
C ASP A 539 -15.58 21.43 3.99
N SER A 540 -16.80 21.91 3.72
CA SER A 540 -18.03 21.23 4.12
C SER A 540 -18.29 19.94 3.34
N GLU A 541 -17.67 19.77 2.17
CA GLU A 541 -17.75 18.56 1.37
C GLU A 541 -16.83 17.49 1.98
N ASP A 542 -17.38 16.66 2.86
CA ASP A 542 -16.61 15.65 3.61
C ASP A 542 -16.42 14.34 2.82
N GLU A 543 -15.67 14.39 1.71
CA GLU A 543 -15.41 13.23 0.84
C GLU A 543 -14.73 12.07 1.59
N ASN A 544 -13.85 12.39 2.55
CA ASN A 544 -13.17 11.38 3.37
C ASN A 544 -14.17 10.63 4.24
N SER A 545 -15.08 11.32 4.94
CA SER A 545 -16.11 10.65 5.73
C SER A 545 -17.12 9.92 4.89
N GLU A 546 -17.46 10.41 3.71
CA GLU A 546 -18.27 9.67 2.74
C GLU A 546 -17.63 8.31 2.43
N MET A 547 -16.38 8.32 1.97
CA MET A 547 -15.64 7.10 1.62
C MET A 547 -15.53 6.13 2.81
N VAL A 548 -15.15 6.63 3.98
CA VAL A 548 -14.95 5.80 5.17
C VAL A 548 -16.28 5.23 5.66
N THR A 549 -17.35 6.03 5.64
CA THR A 549 -18.70 5.60 6.03
C THR A 549 -19.24 4.55 5.08
N ARG A 550 -19.08 4.73 3.77
CA ARG A 550 -19.47 3.72 2.79
C ARG A 550 -18.78 2.39 3.08
N ASN A 551 -17.45 2.39 3.17
CA ASN A 551 -16.66 1.18 3.39
C ASN A 551 -17.07 0.43 4.67
N ILE A 552 -17.25 1.12 5.80
CA ILE A 552 -17.59 0.45 7.06
C ILE A 552 -19.02 -0.10 7.06
N PHE A 553 -19.96 0.58 6.41
CA PHE A 553 -21.33 0.06 6.27
C PHE A 553 -21.42 -1.05 5.21
N THR A 554 -20.59 -1.03 4.16
CA THR A 554 -20.41 -2.19 3.26
C THR A 554 -19.91 -3.39 4.05
N TRP A 555 -18.89 -3.22 4.89
CA TRP A 555 -18.37 -4.31 5.71
C TRP A 555 -19.42 -4.82 6.71
N LEU A 556 -20.20 -3.94 7.34
CA LEU A 556 -21.16 -4.29 8.38
C LEU A 556 -22.49 -4.85 7.84
N ARG A 557 -22.91 -4.45 6.63
CA ARG A 557 -24.26 -4.71 6.09
C ARG A 557 -24.26 -5.27 4.66
N GLY A 558 -23.11 -5.40 4.01
CA GLY A 558 -23.01 -5.93 2.65
C GLY A 558 -23.47 -7.38 2.56
N GLU A 559 -23.17 -8.17 3.59
CA GLU A 559 -23.55 -9.59 3.66
C GLU A 559 -24.92 -9.82 4.32
N ASP A 560 -25.18 -9.13 5.46
CA ASP A 560 -26.38 -9.37 6.28
C ASP A 560 -27.57 -8.46 5.89
N GLY A 561 -27.36 -7.48 5.01
CA GLY A 561 -28.35 -6.47 4.64
C GLY A 561 -28.60 -5.42 5.73
N PHE A 562 -29.43 -4.41 5.42
CA PHE A 562 -29.77 -3.34 6.35
C PHE A 562 -31.06 -3.67 7.13
N PRO A 563 -31.08 -3.52 8.47
CA PRO A 563 -32.30 -3.54 9.24
C PRO A 563 -33.30 -2.48 8.78
N VAL A 564 -34.60 -2.73 8.96
CA VAL A 564 -35.66 -1.78 8.60
C VAL A 564 -35.48 -0.44 9.33
N ALA A 565 -34.98 -0.46 10.56
CA ALA A 565 -34.68 0.73 11.35
C ALA A 565 -33.52 1.57 10.77
N GLU A 566 -32.69 1.00 9.89
CA GLU A 566 -31.57 1.67 9.23
C GLU A 566 -31.91 2.09 7.79
N ARG A 567 -33.20 2.07 7.39
CA ARG A 567 -33.64 2.44 6.04
C ARG A 567 -33.13 3.82 5.60
N GLU A 568 -33.24 4.82 6.47
CA GLU A 568 -32.78 6.18 6.16
C GLU A 568 -31.25 6.24 5.97
N ILE A 569 -30.48 5.35 6.60
CA ILE A 569 -29.03 5.22 6.38
C ILE A 569 -28.76 4.53 5.04
N ARG A 570 -29.51 3.47 4.70
CA ARG A 570 -29.35 2.75 3.43
C ARG A 570 -29.64 3.64 2.22
N GLU A 571 -30.70 4.44 2.31
CA GLU A 571 -31.17 5.35 1.25
C GLU A 571 -30.34 6.65 1.19
N HIS A 572 -29.41 6.86 2.13
CA HIS A 572 -28.55 8.04 2.11
C HIS A 572 -27.54 7.97 0.95
N GLU A 573 -27.28 9.08 0.28
CA GLU A 573 -26.43 9.13 -0.94
C GLU A 573 -24.96 8.67 -0.72
N TRP A 574 -24.47 8.70 0.53
CA TRP A 574 -23.17 8.11 0.87
C TRP A 574 -23.17 6.58 0.82
N ILE A 575 -24.34 5.94 0.95
CA ILE A 575 -24.53 4.49 1.07
C ILE A 575 -25.26 3.90 -0.15
N ASP A 576 -26.16 4.62 -0.83
CA ASP A 576 -27.23 4.06 -1.69
C ASP A 576 -26.79 3.15 -2.88
N ASN A 577 -25.49 2.97 -3.17
CA ASN A 577 -24.98 2.19 -4.31
C ASN A 577 -24.05 1.02 -3.90
N LEU A 578 -24.41 0.23 -2.89
CA LEU A 578 -23.59 -0.92 -2.45
C LEU A 578 -23.51 -2.09 -3.47
N ASP A 579 -24.50 -2.22 -4.37
CA ASP A 579 -24.61 -3.33 -5.34
C ASP A 579 -24.11 -2.98 -6.76
N ASP A 580 -23.65 -1.75 -6.99
CA ASP A 580 -22.98 -1.41 -8.26
C ASP A 580 -21.52 -1.89 -8.19
N GLY A 581 -21.34 -3.21 -8.22
CA GLY A 581 -20.03 -3.84 -8.34
C GLY A 581 -19.28 -3.27 -9.55
N ASP A 582 -18.11 -2.70 -9.28
CA ASP A 582 -17.21 -2.00 -10.21
C ASP A 582 -16.62 -2.91 -11.32
N ASP A 583 -17.06 -4.18 -11.45
CA ASP A 583 -16.42 -5.17 -12.33
C ASP A 583 -17.37 -6.15 -13.06
N SER A 584 -18.68 -5.88 -13.16
CA SER A 584 -19.56 -6.73 -14.00
C SER A 584 -19.46 -6.34 -15.49
N PRO A 585 -19.05 -7.22 -16.41
CA PRO A 585 -19.25 -6.97 -17.83
C PRO A 585 -20.74 -6.99 -18.13
N VAL A 586 -21.26 -5.94 -18.76
CA VAL A 586 -22.59 -5.98 -19.37
C VAL A 586 -22.50 -6.92 -20.59
N GLU A 587 -22.79 -8.20 -20.38
CA GLU A 587 -23.02 -9.13 -21.48
C GLU A 587 -24.43 -8.87 -22.04
N GLY A 588 -24.49 -8.25 -23.22
CA GLY A 588 -25.72 -8.13 -24.00
C GLY A 588 -26.07 -9.48 -24.61
N ASP A 589 -26.91 -10.25 -23.93
CA ASP A 589 -27.43 -11.52 -24.43
C ASP A 589 -28.68 -11.26 -25.30
N THR A 590 -28.53 -11.28 -26.63
CA THR A 590 -29.66 -11.29 -27.56
C THR A 590 -30.35 -12.66 -27.54
N GLU A 591 -31.62 -12.74 -27.14
CA GLU A 591 -32.45 -13.93 -27.38
C GLU A 591 -33.82 -13.61 -28.01
N GLU A 592 -34.08 -14.25 -29.16
CA GLU A 592 -35.43 -14.58 -29.62
C GLU A 592 -35.76 -16.04 -29.22
N GLN A 593 -36.57 -16.16 -28.16
CA GLN A 593 -37.51 -17.23 -27.74
C GLN A 593 -37.34 -18.69 -28.23
N ALA A 594 -36.91 -19.58 -27.32
CA ALA A 594 -37.54 -20.87 -26.95
C ALA A 594 -36.84 -21.46 -25.70
N PRO A 595 -37.49 -22.32 -24.88
CA PRO A 595 -37.47 -22.24 -23.41
C PRO A 595 -36.09 -22.56 -22.80
N LYS A 596 -35.44 -21.56 -22.21
CA LYS A 596 -34.25 -21.71 -21.36
C LYS A 596 -34.62 -22.44 -20.06
N LYS A 597 -34.19 -23.71 -19.96
CA LYS A 597 -33.59 -24.21 -18.71
C LYS A 597 -32.14 -23.72 -18.73
N SER A 598 -31.88 -22.59 -18.09
CA SER A 598 -30.52 -22.20 -17.70
C SER A 598 -30.62 -21.61 -16.31
N GLU A 599 -29.99 -22.31 -15.38
CA GLU A 599 -29.71 -21.88 -14.02
C GLU A 599 -28.73 -20.70 -14.10
N GLU A 600 -29.22 -19.48 -13.97
CA GLU A 600 -28.40 -18.34 -13.58
C GLU A 600 -28.53 -18.18 -12.07
N ALA A 601 -27.65 -18.85 -11.34
CA ALA A 601 -27.17 -18.32 -10.08
C ALA A 601 -25.97 -17.44 -10.41
N GLY A 602 -25.93 -16.28 -9.76
CA GLY A 602 -24.71 -15.50 -9.64
C GLY A 602 -23.58 -16.40 -9.18
N TYR A 603 -22.65 -16.67 -10.09
CA TYR A 603 -21.41 -17.32 -9.78
C TYR A 603 -20.30 -16.48 -10.40
N GLU A 604 -19.87 -15.47 -9.66
CA GLU A 604 -18.52 -14.94 -9.80
C GLU A 604 -17.54 -16.11 -9.64
N VAL A 605 -17.07 -16.60 -10.76
CA VAL A 605 -15.70 -17.11 -10.84
C VAL A 605 -14.89 -15.92 -11.31
N SER A 606 -14.49 -15.09 -10.38
CA SER A 606 -13.43 -14.10 -10.57
C SER A 606 -12.17 -14.88 -10.96
N TYR A 607 -11.96 -15.07 -12.27
CA TYR A 607 -10.64 -15.37 -12.81
C TYR A 607 -9.88 -14.05 -12.81
N PRO A 608 -9.00 -13.77 -11.82
CA PRO A 608 -8.46 -12.44 -11.60
C PRO A 608 -7.70 -11.90 -12.82
N ASN A 609 -7.19 -12.76 -13.71
CA ASN A 609 -6.28 -12.33 -14.76
C ASN A 609 -6.92 -11.62 -15.97
N CYS A 610 -8.22 -11.81 -16.26
CA CYS A 610 -8.81 -11.28 -17.50
C CYS A 610 -9.33 -9.83 -17.38
N GLY A 611 -9.75 -9.41 -16.19
CA GLY A 611 -10.27 -8.05 -15.91
C GLY A 611 -9.18 -7.01 -15.62
N ILE A 612 -8.02 -7.41 -15.11
CA ILE A 612 -6.98 -6.50 -14.58
C ILE A 612 -6.37 -5.60 -15.66
N LEU A 613 -6.01 -6.15 -16.82
CA LEU A 613 -5.37 -5.38 -17.88
C LEU A 613 -6.31 -4.34 -18.52
N PRO A 614 -7.57 -4.68 -18.89
CA PRO A 614 -8.55 -3.69 -19.33
C PRO A 614 -8.95 -2.67 -18.26
N ALA A 615 -9.16 -3.07 -17.00
CA ALA A 615 -9.55 -2.16 -15.92
C ALA A 615 -8.45 -1.12 -15.61
N SER A 616 -7.18 -1.55 -15.64
CA SER A 616 -6.05 -0.69 -15.27
C SER A 616 -5.47 0.13 -16.43
N SER A 617 -5.61 -0.32 -17.68
CA SER A 617 -5.23 0.47 -18.88
C SER A 617 -6.19 1.63 -19.18
N ARG A 618 -7.35 1.66 -18.51
CA ARG A 618 -8.33 2.77 -18.54
C ARG A 618 -8.02 3.85 -17.50
N ASN A 619 -6.90 3.72 -16.80
CA ASN A 619 -6.48 4.56 -15.69
C ASN A 619 -5.03 5.04 -15.89
N ASN A 620 -4.71 6.25 -15.43
CA ASN A 620 -3.35 6.76 -15.30
C ASN A 620 -3.25 7.54 -13.97
N GLY A 621 -2.90 6.84 -12.89
CA GLY A 621 -3.12 7.32 -11.52
C GLY A 621 -4.62 7.55 -11.25
N LEU A 622 -4.98 8.76 -10.80
CA LEU A 622 -6.38 9.15 -10.55
C LEU A 622 -7.17 9.51 -11.83
N ARG A 623 -6.50 9.69 -12.97
CA ARG A 623 -7.14 9.99 -14.26
C ARG A 623 -7.81 8.73 -14.81
N ARG A 624 -9.12 8.78 -15.07
CA ARG A 624 -9.91 7.73 -15.72
C ARG A 624 -10.23 8.11 -17.16
N PHE A 625 -10.32 7.18 -18.11
CA PHE A 625 -10.62 7.48 -19.52
C PHE A 625 -12.10 7.38 -19.93
N PHE A 626 -13.04 7.40 -18.98
CA PHE A 626 -14.45 7.19 -19.30
C PHE A 626 -15.10 8.40 -19.96
N GLN A 627 -16.06 8.11 -20.84
CA GLN A 627 -17.01 9.05 -21.40
C GLN A 627 -18.42 8.56 -21.07
N PRO A 628 -19.35 9.43 -20.64
CA PRO A 628 -20.70 9.02 -20.29
C PRO A 628 -21.50 8.69 -21.55
N TYR A 629 -21.94 7.44 -21.66
CA TYR A 629 -22.88 6.97 -22.68
C TYR A 629 -24.15 6.48 -22.01
N LEU A 630 -25.29 6.76 -22.64
CA LEU A 630 -26.58 6.23 -22.25
C LEU A 630 -27.00 5.14 -23.24
N LEU A 631 -27.15 3.94 -22.71
CA LEU A 631 -27.74 2.80 -23.40
C LEU A 631 -29.21 2.68 -22.99
N ASP A 632 -30.04 2.09 -23.84
CA ASP A 632 -31.38 1.67 -23.44
C ASP A 632 -31.39 0.18 -23.11
N PHE A 633 -32.57 -0.32 -22.71
CA PHE A 633 -32.75 -1.70 -22.23
C PHE A 633 -32.27 -2.76 -23.22
N ASP A 634 -32.46 -2.53 -24.51
CA ASP A 634 -32.11 -3.50 -25.56
C ASP A 634 -30.60 -3.48 -25.89
N GLY A 635 -29.85 -2.52 -25.34
CA GLY A 635 -28.43 -2.35 -25.63
C GLY A 635 -28.15 -2.04 -27.10
N ASP A 636 -26.99 -2.52 -27.58
CA ASP A 636 -26.52 -2.30 -28.95
C ASP A 636 -27.43 -3.02 -29.96
N ARG A 637 -27.99 -2.27 -30.93
CA ARG A 637 -28.84 -2.85 -31.99
C ARG A 637 -28.79 -2.04 -33.29
N GLY A 638 -28.64 -2.74 -34.42
CA GLY A 638 -28.53 -2.09 -35.73
C GLY A 638 -27.37 -1.08 -35.75
N ASP A 639 -27.70 0.19 -35.95
CA ASP A 639 -26.73 1.31 -35.93
C ASP A 639 -26.68 2.06 -34.59
N TYR A 640 -27.42 1.60 -33.57
CA TYR A 640 -27.45 2.20 -32.23
C TYR A 640 -26.43 1.54 -31.32
N TYR A 641 -25.50 2.35 -30.79
CA TYR A 641 -24.42 1.96 -29.85
C TYR A 641 -24.41 2.84 -28.60
N GLY A 642 -25.60 3.35 -28.23
CA GLY A 642 -25.76 4.32 -27.14
C GLY A 642 -25.58 5.79 -27.56
N GLN A 643 -26.04 6.66 -26.68
CA GLN A 643 -25.99 8.12 -26.83
C GLN A 643 -24.92 8.71 -25.92
N LYS A 644 -23.88 9.34 -26.48
CA LYS A 644 -22.89 10.10 -25.71
C LYS A 644 -23.53 11.33 -25.08
N ILE A 645 -23.30 11.55 -23.79
CA ILE A 645 -24.02 12.55 -22.99
C ILE A 645 -23.29 13.90 -22.90
N ASN A 646 -21.95 13.89 -22.95
CA ASN A 646 -21.13 15.08 -22.75
C ASN A 646 -20.71 15.77 -24.05
N GLY A 647 -21.52 15.71 -25.10
CA GLY A 647 -21.27 16.37 -26.39
C GLY A 647 -20.62 15.49 -27.45
N ASP A 648 -20.24 16.10 -28.57
CA ASP A 648 -19.63 15.43 -29.72
C ASP A 648 -18.17 15.00 -29.47
N ASN A 649 -17.49 14.52 -30.52
CA ASN A 649 -16.10 14.04 -30.44
C ASN A 649 -15.06 15.12 -30.78
N ASP A 650 -15.47 16.37 -30.99
CA ASP A 650 -14.62 17.47 -31.48
C ASP A 650 -14.19 18.42 -30.34
N GLY A 651 -14.10 17.90 -29.12
CA GLY A 651 -13.70 18.66 -27.93
C GLY A 651 -12.28 19.21 -28.03
N VAL A 652 -12.09 20.48 -27.65
CA VAL A 652 -10.78 21.15 -27.64
C VAL A 652 -10.10 20.98 -26.27
N PRO A 653 -8.89 20.38 -26.20
CA PRO A 653 -8.17 20.19 -24.92
C PRO A 653 -7.93 21.50 -24.16
N GLY A 654 -8.28 21.52 -22.87
CA GLY A 654 -8.05 22.67 -21.98
C GLY A 654 -9.01 23.84 -22.21
N SER A 655 -10.07 23.65 -23.00
CA SER A 655 -11.12 24.64 -23.23
C SER A 655 -12.05 24.84 -22.03
N GLY A 656 -12.14 23.85 -21.14
CA GLY A 656 -13.13 23.80 -20.06
C GLY A 656 -14.54 23.46 -20.54
N ALA A 657 -14.77 23.21 -21.83
CA ALA A 657 -16.08 22.83 -22.35
C ALA A 657 -16.53 21.44 -21.83
N ILE A 658 -17.83 21.14 -21.91
CA ILE A 658 -18.39 19.85 -21.43
C ILE A 658 -17.79 18.62 -22.13
N ASN A 659 -17.42 18.77 -23.40
CA ASN A 659 -16.74 17.79 -24.24
C ASN A 659 -15.19 17.91 -24.20
N ASP A 660 -14.62 18.77 -23.34
CA ASP A 660 -13.16 18.93 -23.22
C ASP A 660 -12.50 17.59 -22.82
N PRO A 661 -11.57 17.05 -23.63
CA PRO A 661 -10.91 15.77 -23.36
C PRO A 661 -9.99 15.78 -22.13
N GLY A 662 -9.67 16.96 -21.57
CA GLY A 662 -9.00 17.12 -20.28
C GLY A 662 -9.88 16.80 -19.07
N TRP A 663 -11.20 16.72 -19.27
CA TRP A 663 -12.20 16.36 -18.27
C TRP A 663 -12.82 15.00 -18.60
N LYS A 664 -12.80 14.08 -17.63
CA LYS A 664 -13.16 12.68 -17.89
C LYS A 664 -14.17 12.17 -16.89
N GLY A 665 -15.09 11.32 -17.36
CA GLY A 665 -16.02 10.64 -16.48
C GLY A 665 -15.27 9.71 -15.54
N MET A 666 -15.81 9.55 -14.34
CA MET A 666 -15.32 8.56 -13.38
C MET A 666 -16.22 7.33 -13.42
N ALA A 667 -15.77 6.22 -12.81
CA ALA A 667 -16.57 5.01 -12.71
C ALA A 667 -17.88 5.28 -11.95
N GLY A 668 -18.97 4.60 -12.34
CA GLY A 668 -20.29 4.73 -11.73
C GLY A 668 -21.05 6.02 -12.11
N PRO A 669 -21.95 6.02 -13.12
CA PRO A 669 -22.93 7.08 -13.24
C PRO A 669 -23.82 7.07 -11.98
N ARG A 670 -24.01 8.23 -11.32
CA ARG A 670 -24.58 8.25 -9.96
C ARG A 670 -26.01 7.72 -9.89
N TRP A 671 -26.89 8.19 -10.79
CA TRP A 671 -28.30 7.77 -10.89
C TRP A 671 -29.08 8.53 -11.99
N SER A 672 -30.25 7.99 -12.35
CA SER A 672 -31.24 8.58 -13.26
C SER A 672 -32.62 8.58 -12.56
N PRO A 673 -33.06 9.69 -11.93
CA PRO A 673 -34.23 9.72 -11.03
C PRO A 673 -35.54 9.27 -11.69
N ASP A 674 -35.72 9.59 -12.96
CA ASP A 674 -37.00 9.44 -13.65
C ASP A 674 -36.83 9.16 -15.15
N SER A 675 -35.66 8.69 -15.60
CA SER A 675 -35.29 8.50 -17.01
C SER A 675 -35.23 9.76 -17.90
N ARG A 676 -35.63 10.93 -17.38
CA ARG A 676 -35.56 12.24 -18.07
C ARG A 676 -34.28 12.98 -17.73
N GLN A 677 -33.70 12.74 -16.57
CA GLN A 677 -32.43 13.35 -16.16
C GLN A 677 -31.38 12.30 -15.84
N LEU A 678 -30.12 12.62 -16.12
CA LEU A 678 -28.97 11.81 -15.75
C LEU A 678 -27.95 12.70 -15.03
N VAL A 679 -27.57 12.28 -13.83
CA VAL A 679 -26.48 12.93 -13.10
C VAL A 679 -25.18 12.21 -13.42
N PHE A 680 -24.20 12.95 -13.92
CA PHE A 680 -22.85 12.45 -14.13
C PHE A 680 -21.83 13.49 -13.70
N TRP A 681 -20.61 13.05 -13.45
CA TRP A 681 -19.55 13.92 -12.98
C TRP A 681 -18.25 13.66 -13.75
N GLN A 682 -17.37 14.64 -13.72
CA GLN A 682 -16.08 14.59 -14.39
C GLN A 682 -14.98 15.13 -13.48
N THR A 683 -13.79 14.55 -13.63
CA THR A 683 -12.55 15.03 -13.00
C THR A 683 -11.64 15.65 -14.03
N HIS A 684 -10.92 16.68 -13.62
CA HIS A 684 -9.92 17.35 -14.42
C HIS A 684 -8.58 16.63 -14.28
N THR A 685 -7.85 16.53 -15.38
CA THR A 685 -6.51 15.96 -15.37
C THR A 685 -5.53 16.86 -14.62
N VAL A 686 -4.87 16.33 -13.58
CA VAL A 686 -3.88 17.06 -12.75
C VAL A 686 -2.56 16.30 -12.63
N SER A 687 -1.47 17.01 -12.34
CA SER A 687 -0.15 16.42 -12.10
C SER A 687 -0.18 15.42 -10.92
N PRO A 688 0.47 14.24 -11.02
CA PRO A 688 1.44 13.81 -12.04
C PRO A 688 0.84 13.09 -13.26
N SER A 689 -0.50 12.96 -13.37
CA SER A 689 -1.17 12.35 -14.53
C SER A 689 -1.12 13.21 -15.81
N CYS A 690 -0.46 14.37 -15.73
CA CYS A 690 -0.01 15.25 -16.79
C CYS A 690 1.21 16.03 -16.28
N GLY A 691 1.99 16.64 -17.18
CA GLY A 691 3.09 17.55 -16.84
C GLY A 691 4.28 16.87 -16.16
N GLY A 692 5.36 17.63 -15.94
CA GLY A 692 6.63 17.07 -15.46
C GLY A 692 7.24 16.12 -16.51
N ASP A 693 7.58 14.89 -16.08
CA ASP A 693 8.07 13.83 -16.97
C ASP A 693 6.95 13.16 -17.80
N ASN A 694 5.67 13.43 -17.49
CA ASN A 694 4.54 12.91 -18.24
C ASN A 694 4.38 13.66 -19.57
N PRO A 695 4.26 12.96 -20.72
CA PRO A 695 4.22 13.61 -22.04
C PRO A 695 2.94 14.41 -22.30
N LEU A 696 1.91 14.30 -21.46
CA LEU A 696 0.64 15.01 -21.63
C LEU A 696 0.71 16.40 -20.99
N PRO A 697 0.28 17.47 -21.69
CA PRO A 697 0.28 18.81 -21.12
C PRO A 697 -0.73 18.94 -19.98
N CYS A 698 -0.36 19.65 -18.91
CA CYS A 698 -1.31 20.06 -17.87
C CYS A 698 -1.94 21.41 -18.24
N TYR A 699 -3.24 21.39 -18.53
CA TYR A 699 -4.01 22.60 -18.71
C TYR A 699 -4.51 23.12 -17.34
N PRO A 700 -4.57 24.42 -17.09
CA PRO A 700 -5.21 24.94 -15.88
C PRO A 700 -6.74 24.78 -15.98
N SER A 701 -7.38 24.38 -14.88
CA SER A 701 -8.85 24.31 -14.82
C SER A 701 -9.48 25.68 -15.10
N LYS A 702 -10.58 25.68 -15.85
CA LYS A 702 -11.41 26.86 -16.13
C LYS A 702 -12.61 27.00 -15.19
N GLU A 703 -12.84 26.02 -14.33
CA GLU A 703 -13.90 26.08 -13.33
C GLU A 703 -13.58 27.13 -12.26
N GLN A 704 -14.62 27.71 -11.67
CA GLN A 704 -14.48 28.72 -10.63
C GLN A 704 -13.61 28.18 -9.47
N GLY A 705 -12.63 28.98 -9.05
CA GLY A 705 -11.68 28.62 -7.99
C GLY A 705 -10.60 27.63 -8.41
N GLY A 706 -10.51 27.28 -9.71
CA GLY A 706 -9.54 26.30 -10.20
C GLY A 706 -9.88 24.86 -9.83
N ARG A 707 -11.14 24.59 -9.45
CA ARG A 707 -11.64 23.26 -9.07
C ARG A 707 -11.34 22.23 -10.16
N ASN A 708 -10.98 21.03 -9.74
CA ASN A 708 -10.64 19.88 -10.60
C ASN A 708 -11.76 18.83 -10.65
N TYR A 709 -12.97 19.19 -10.21
CA TYR A 709 -14.17 18.34 -10.25
C TYR A 709 -15.35 19.18 -10.74
N ARG A 710 -16.25 18.54 -11.50
CA ARG A 710 -17.52 19.14 -11.92
C ARG A 710 -18.63 18.10 -12.06
N MET A 711 -19.86 18.50 -11.76
CA MET A 711 -21.05 17.66 -11.84
C MET A 711 -22.05 18.28 -12.82
N TYR A 712 -22.70 17.44 -13.61
CA TYR A 712 -23.70 17.81 -14.60
C TYR A 712 -25.00 17.05 -14.38
N ILE A 713 -26.12 17.73 -14.64
CA ILE A 713 -27.42 17.10 -14.81
C ILE A 713 -27.78 17.21 -16.30
N ALA A 714 -27.62 16.13 -17.04
CA ALA A 714 -28.11 16.04 -18.41
C ALA A 714 -29.63 15.92 -18.39
N THR A 715 -30.33 16.75 -19.15
CA THR A 715 -31.79 16.68 -19.30
C THR A 715 -32.15 16.25 -20.71
N PHE A 716 -32.82 15.11 -20.85
CA PHE A 716 -33.29 14.59 -22.13
C PHE A 716 -34.61 15.27 -22.51
N THR A 717 -34.52 16.32 -23.33
CA THR A 717 -35.68 17.15 -23.71
C THR A 717 -36.74 16.41 -24.54
N SER A 718 -36.37 15.29 -25.16
CA SER A 718 -37.27 14.43 -25.93
C SER A 718 -37.95 13.33 -25.10
N ARG A 719 -37.62 13.19 -23.80
CA ARG A 719 -38.16 12.15 -22.90
C ARG A 719 -39.09 12.75 -21.85
N SER A 720 -40.08 11.96 -21.46
CA SER A 720 -40.94 12.25 -20.30
C SER A 720 -40.43 11.48 -19.08
N ALA A 721 -40.65 12.04 -17.89
CA ALA A 721 -40.39 11.36 -16.64
C ALA A 721 -41.17 10.03 -16.56
N SER A 722 -40.49 8.95 -16.22
CA SER A 722 -41.08 7.63 -15.99
C SER A 722 -41.14 7.36 -14.49
N PRO A 723 -42.22 6.77 -13.97
CA PRO A 723 -42.24 6.31 -12.59
C PRO A 723 -41.20 5.18 -12.39
N PRO A 724 -40.65 5.02 -11.18
CA PRO A 724 -39.76 3.91 -10.87
C PRO A 724 -40.39 2.57 -11.28
N ALA A 725 -39.59 1.68 -11.86
CA ALA A 725 -40.07 0.35 -12.20
C ALA A 725 -40.44 -0.41 -10.91
N PRO A 726 -41.64 -1.01 -10.82
CA PRO A 726 -41.99 -1.83 -9.67
C PRO A 726 -41.11 -3.08 -9.66
N VAL A 727 -40.27 -3.22 -8.64
CA VAL A 727 -39.49 -4.44 -8.39
C VAL A 727 -40.46 -5.52 -7.92
N LYS A 728 -40.60 -6.60 -8.69
CA LYS A 728 -41.41 -7.75 -8.24
C LYS A 728 -40.63 -8.49 -7.16
N GLU A 729 -41.29 -8.82 -6.06
CA GLU A 729 -40.74 -9.76 -5.09
C GLU A 729 -40.51 -11.11 -5.77
N HIS A 730 -39.28 -11.63 -5.64
CA HIS A 730 -38.93 -12.97 -6.08
C HIS A 730 -38.87 -13.89 -4.85
N SER A 731 -39.10 -15.18 -5.06
CA SER A 731 -39.02 -16.18 -4.00
C SER A 731 -37.56 -16.40 -3.61
N ASP A 732 -37.25 -16.29 -2.31
CA ASP A 732 -35.95 -16.70 -1.73
C ASP A 732 -35.65 -18.19 -1.95
N THR A 733 -36.69 -18.98 -2.24
CA THR A 733 -36.54 -20.37 -2.68
C THR A 733 -36.28 -20.41 -4.17
N ILE A 734 -35.02 -20.62 -4.53
CA ILE A 734 -34.57 -20.88 -5.90
C ILE A 734 -34.76 -22.39 -6.18
N PRO A 735 -35.72 -22.82 -7.05
CA PRO A 735 -36.11 -24.23 -7.17
C PRO A 735 -35.01 -25.17 -7.68
N TRP A 736 -34.00 -24.62 -8.33
CA TRP A 736 -32.82 -25.33 -8.84
C TRP A 736 -31.59 -25.17 -7.93
N GLY A 737 -31.67 -24.33 -6.90
CA GLY A 737 -30.61 -24.17 -5.91
C GLY A 737 -30.61 -25.33 -4.92
N VAL A 738 -29.43 -25.78 -4.52
CA VAL A 738 -29.30 -26.69 -3.36
C VAL A 738 -29.53 -25.86 -2.10
N PRO A 739 -30.53 -26.18 -1.26
CA PRO A 739 -30.76 -25.46 -0.01
C PRO A 739 -29.51 -25.54 0.87
N TYR A 740 -29.02 -24.39 1.31
CA TYR A 740 -27.92 -24.34 2.26
C TYR A 740 -28.35 -24.97 3.59
N VAL A 741 -27.62 -26.00 4.03
CA VAL A 741 -27.77 -26.58 5.36
C VAL A 741 -26.54 -26.18 6.18
N PRO A 742 -26.70 -25.46 7.31
CA PRO A 742 -25.58 -25.08 8.16
C PRO A 742 -24.69 -26.29 8.51
N GLY A 743 -23.37 -26.12 8.37
CA GLY A 743 -22.38 -27.19 8.57
C GLY A 743 -22.16 -28.13 7.38
N SER A 744 -22.83 -27.90 6.24
CA SER A 744 -22.54 -28.64 4.99
C SER A 744 -21.09 -28.42 4.55
N GLN A 745 -20.40 -29.49 4.15
CA GLN A 745 -19.13 -29.35 3.47
C GLN A 745 -19.34 -28.70 2.09
N VAL A 746 -18.57 -27.64 1.83
CA VAL A 746 -18.52 -27.03 0.50
C VAL A 746 -18.02 -28.09 -0.48
N THR A 747 -18.81 -28.39 -1.51
CA THR A 747 -18.33 -29.28 -2.57
C THR A 747 -17.21 -28.54 -3.31
N PRO A 748 -15.98 -29.09 -3.38
CA PRO A 748 -14.91 -28.47 -4.13
C PRO A 748 -15.38 -28.23 -5.57
N LYS A 749 -15.39 -26.96 -6.01
CA LYS A 749 -15.75 -26.63 -7.38
C LYS A 749 -14.72 -27.28 -8.31
N PRO A 750 -15.12 -28.10 -9.29
CA PRO A 750 -14.18 -28.55 -10.30
C PRO A 750 -13.73 -27.33 -11.12
N GLY A 751 -12.48 -26.91 -10.93
CA GLY A 751 -11.87 -25.91 -11.80
C GLY A 751 -11.85 -26.40 -13.26
N LEU A 752 -11.86 -25.47 -14.22
CA LEU A 752 -11.66 -25.80 -15.63
C LEU A 752 -10.36 -26.60 -15.78
N VAL A 753 -10.41 -27.80 -16.35
CA VAL A 753 -9.20 -28.62 -16.49
C VAL A 753 -8.28 -27.99 -17.55
N GLY A 754 -6.96 -28.10 -17.38
CA GLY A 754 -6.04 -27.71 -18.45
C GLY A 754 -6.24 -28.59 -19.68
N GLY A 755 -6.19 -28.01 -20.88
CA GLY A 755 -6.36 -28.78 -22.11
C GLY A 755 -6.81 -27.96 -23.31
N ILE A 756 -7.05 -28.69 -24.40
CA ILE A 756 -7.52 -28.14 -25.67
C ILE A 756 -9.02 -28.38 -25.81
N TYR A 757 -9.74 -27.29 -25.93
CA TYR A 757 -11.17 -27.20 -26.16
C TYR A 757 -11.44 -26.76 -27.59
N THR A 758 -12.51 -27.26 -28.19
CA THR A 758 -12.99 -26.77 -29.50
C THR A 758 -14.34 -26.13 -29.31
N LEU A 759 -14.44 -24.83 -29.61
CA LEU A 759 -15.68 -24.09 -29.65
C LEU A 759 -16.14 -23.99 -31.11
N TYR A 760 -17.26 -24.63 -31.44
CA TYR A 760 -17.85 -24.54 -32.77
C TYR A 760 -18.70 -23.26 -32.89
N GLY A 761 -18.55 -22.54 -34.01
CA GLY A 761 -19.39 -21.38 -34.28
C GLY A 761 -20.83 -21.80 -34.59
N LYS A 762 -21.82 -21.04 -34.11
CA LYS A 762 -23.24 -21.28 -34.41
C LYS A 762 -23.54 -21.21 -35.92
N SER A 763 -22.79 -20.38 -36.65
CA SER A 763 -22.93 -20.24 -38.11
C SER A 763 -21.84 -21.00 -38.87
N SER A 764 -20.56 -20.82 -38.52
CA SER A 764 -19.46 -21.49 -39.21
C SER A 764 -18.20 -21.63 -38.38
N GLY A 765 -17.35 -22.58 -38.78
CA GLY A 765 -15.98 -22.71 -38.31
C GLY A 765 -15.82 -23.10 -36.84
N GLU A 766 -14.59 -23.00 -36.36
CA GLU A 766 -14.21 -23.40 -35.01
C GLU A 766 -13.13 -22.48 -34.43
N ALA A 767 -13.12 -22.39 -33.11
CA ALA A 767 -12.03 -21.81 -32.33
C ALA A 767 -11.44 -22.93 -31.46
N LYS A 768 -10.15 -23.22 -31.65
CA LYS A 768 -9.42 -24.15 -30.77
C LYS A 768 -8.78 -23.37 -29.64
N VAL A 769 -9.31 -23.53 -28.44
CA VAL A 769 -8.86 -22.86 -27.22
C VAL A 769 -7.98 -23.82 -26.44
N ASN A 770 -6.74 -23.45 -26.16
CA ASN A 770 -5.83 -24.22 -25.34
C ASN A 770 -5.53 -23.43 -24.05
N ILE A 771 -5.84 -24.06 -22.92
CA ILE A 771 -5.69 -23.50 -21.58
C ILE A 771 -4.60 -24.28 -20.86
N THR A 772 -3.55 -23.59 -20.43
CA THR A 772 -2.52 -24.14 -19.55
C THR A 772 -2.60 -23.49 -18.18
N TRP A 773 -2.39 -24.29 -17.14
CA TRP A 773 -2.29 -23.80 -15.77
C TRP A 773 -0.83 -23.49 -15.43
N GLY A 774 -0.61 -22.44 -14.64
CA GLY A 774 0.66 -22.20 -13.95
C GLY A 774 0.71 -23.02 -12.66
N THR A 775 1.19 -22.43 -11.57
CA THR A 775 0.96 -22.94 -10.21
C THR A 775 -0.52 -22.74 -9.87
N ALA A 776 -1.27 -23.83 -9.75
CA ALA A 776 -2.71 -23.78 -9.46
C ALA A 776 -3.00 -22.95 -8.18
N PRO A 777 -4.05 -22.11 -8.17
CA PRO A 777 -5.15 -22.00 -9.13
C PRO A 777 -4.98 -20.86 -10.15
N GLU A 778 -3.77 -20.61 -10.66
CA GLU A 778 -3.54 -19.58 -11.68
C GLU A 778 -3.60 -20.14 -13.11
N ILE A 779 -4.48 -19.58 -13.95
CA ILE A 779 -4.43 -19.82 -15.40
C ILE A 779 -3.14 -19.18 -15.92
N GLY A 780 -2.27 -19.99 -16.52
CA GLY A 780 -0.98 -19.55 -17.05
C GLY A 780 -1.13 -18.94 -18.44
N THR A 781 -1.43 -19.77 -19.45
CA THR A 781 -1.60 -19.31 -20.84
C THR A 781 -2.97 -19.70 -21.36
N VAL A 782 -3.65 -18.75 -22.00
CA VAL A 782 -4.79 -19.01 -22.86
C VAL A 782 -4.38 -18.70 -24.29
N SER A 783 -4.55 -19.67 -25.19
CA SER A 783 -4.27 -19.49 -26.61
C SER A 783 -5.44 -19.97 -27.45
N VAL A 784 -5.75 -19.25 -28.51
CA VAL A 784 -6.88 -19.54 -29.40
C VAL A 784 -6.41 -19.53 -30.84
N VAL A 785 -6.84 -20.53 -31.62
CA VAL A 785 -6.68 -20.55 -33.08
C VAL A 785 -8.06 -20.57 -33.71
N TYR A 786 -8.39 -19.49 -34.43
CA TYR A 786 -9.65 -19.34 -35.14
C TYR A 786 -9.53 -19.85 -36.57
N LYS A 787 -10.52 -20.65 -37.00
CA LYS A 787 -10.68 -21.11 -38.38
C LYS A 787 -12.10 -20.83 -38.85
N ASN A 788 -12.25 -19.73 -39.57
CA ASN A 788 -13.52 -19.25 -40.11
C ASN A 788 -14.65 -19.23 -39.07
N TYR A 789 -14.32 -18.92 -37.81
CA TYR A 789 -15.25 -18.97 -36.69
C TYR A 789 -16.28 -17.83 -36.80
N SER A 790 -17.56 -18.16 -36.69
CA SER A 790 -18.66 -17.19 -36.71
C SER A 790 -19.86 -17.67 -35.88
N LEU A 791 -20.38 -16.77 -35.04
CA LEU A 791 -21.63 -16.96 -34.30
C LEU A 791 -22.84 -16.41 -35.07
N ASP A 792 -22.67 -15.29 -35.76
CA ASP A 792 -23.73 -14.49 -36.38
C ASP A 792 -23.88 -14.70 -37.90
N GLY A 793 -22.92 -15.39 -38.53
CA GLY A 793 -22.84 -15.56 -39.98
C GLY A 793 -22.48 -14.29 -40.76
N LYS A 794 -22.13 -13.22 -40.05
CA LYS A 794 -21.75 -11.92 -40.62
C LYS A 794 -20.28 -11.60 -40.36
N SER A 795 -19.73 -12.03 -39.24
CA SER A 795 -18.35 -11.80 -38.82
C SER A 795 -17.60 -13.11 -38.76
N PHE A 796 -16.46 -13.18 -39.45
CA PHE A 796 -15.67 -14.41 -39.60
C PHE A 796 -14.24 -14.17 -39.12
N LEU A 797 -13.84 -14.88 -38.06
CA LEU A 797 -12.51 -14.78 -37.45
C LEU A 797 -11.57 -15.88 -37.96
N ASN A 798 -10.35 -15.48 -38.28
CA ASN A 798 -9.24 -16.35 -38.64
C ASN A 798 -7.95 -15.87 -37.96
N GLY A 799 -7.03 -16.79 -37.68
CA GLY A 799 -5.72 -16.44 -37.12
C GLY A 799 -5.56 -16.96 -35.69
N ASN A 800 -4.71 -16.32 -34.90
CA ASN A 800 -4.41 -16.78 -33.55
C ASN A 800 -4.23 -15.64 -32.55
N GLU A 801 -4.38 -15.99 -31.29
CA GLU A 801 -4.08 -15.14 -30.15
C GLU A 801 -3.58 -15.99 -28.99
N SER A 802 -2.64 -15.47 -28.21
CA SER A 802 -2.07 -16.11 -27.04
C SER A 802 -1.76 -15.05 -26.00
N VAL A 803 -2.22 -15.26 -24.77
CA VAL A 803 -1.94 -14.41 -23.63
C VAL A 803 -1.42 -15.28 -22.51
N THR A 804 -0.23 -14.96 -22.00
CA THR A 804 0.31 -15.56 -20.79
C THR A 804 0.23 -14.53 -19.67
N GLY A 805 -0.49 -14.86 -18.61
CA GLY A 805 -0.51 -14.08 -17.38
C GLY A 805 0.53 -14.63 -16.41
N SER A 806 1.22 -13.74 -15.70
CA SER A 806 2.09 -14.10 -14.59
C SER A 806 1.97 -13.09 -13.48
N VAL A 807 2.04 -13.58 -12.24
CA VAL A 807 2.11 -12.75 -11.05
C VAL A 807 3.58 -12.63 -10.67
N GLU A 808 4.13 -11.42 -10.73
CA GLU A 808 5.55 -11.17 -10.39
C GLU A 808 5.74 -11.02 -8.87
N ARG A 809 4.73 -10.47 -8.19
CA ARG A 809 4.49 -10.43 -6.74
C ARG A 809 2.99 -10.16 -6.51
N LEU A 810 2.49 -10.26 -5.28
CA LEU A 810 1.05 -10.24 -4.95
C LEU A 810 0.21 -9.11 -5.60
N THR A 811 0.82 -7.96 -5.89
CA THR A 811 0.14 -6.80 -6.49
C THR A 811 0.50 -6.55 -7.95
N ASP A 812 1.47 -7.28 -8.49
CA ASP A 812 2.05 -7.05 -9.82
C ASP A 812 1.68 -8.16 -10.80
N PHE A 813 0.93 -7.78 -11.82
CA PHE A 813 0.46 -8.67 -12.87
C PHE A 813 1.15 -8.32 -14.18
N SER A 814 1.81 -9.31 -14.77
CA SER A 814 2.49 -9.23 -16.07
C SER A 814 1.76 -10.08 -17.12
N PHE A 815 1.66 -9.53 -18.32
CA PHE A 815 0.96 -10.11 -19.46
C PHE A 815 1.85 -10.13 -20.69
N ASP A 816 2.09 -11.31 -21.24
CA ASP A 816 2.76 -11.51 -22.53
C ASP A 816 1.71 -11.85 -23.60
N TRP A 817 1.45 -10.90 -24.49
CA TRP A 817 0.41 -11.01 -25.52
C TRP A 817 1.03 -11.17 -26.91
N TYR A 818 0.60 -12.21 -27.64
CA TYR A 818 0.83 -12.39 -29.07
C TYR A 818 -0.51 -12.50 -29.81
N SER A 819 -0.71 -11.72 -30.86
CA SER A 819 -1.97 -11.72 -31.63
C SER A 819 -1.70 -11.52 -33.11
N ASP A 820 -2.35 -12.33 -33.94
CA ASP A 820 -2.52 -12.12 -35.38
C ASP A 820 -3.90 -12.64 -35.80
N ILE A 821 -4.93 -11.88 -35.45
CA ILE A 821 -6.32 -12.17 -35.82
C ILE A 821 -6.71 -11.32 -37.03
N ARG A 822 -7.46 -11.92 -37.93
CA ARG A 822 -8.13 -11.27 -39.05
C ARG A 822 -9.63 -11.54 -39.00
N GLN A 823 -10.41 -10.48 -39.06
CA GLN A 823 -11.85 -10.51 -39.23
C GLN A 823 -12.22 -10.15 -40.68
N THR A 824 -13.18 -10.88 -41.23
CA THR A 824 -13.81 -10.61 -42.52
C THR A 824 -15.32 -10.64 -42.41
N GLY A 825 -16.03 -10.09 -43.40
CA GLY A 825 -17.49 -10.06 -43.43
C GLY A 825 -18.01 -8.63 -43.23
N ALA A 826 -18.88 -8.42 -42.24
CA ALA A 826 -19.52 -7.12 -41.98
C ALA A 826 -18.52 -5.99 -41.69
N VAL A 827 -17.41 -6.31 -41.01
CA VAL A 827 -16.29 -5.40 -40.74
C VAL A 827 -15.00 -6.07 -41.19
N LYS A 828 -14.11 -5.32 -41.85
CA LYS A 828 -12.77 -5.81 -42.20
C LYS A 828 -11.81 -5.42 -41.09
N GLY A 829 -11.46 -6.40 -40.25
CA GLY A 829 -10.68 -6.18 -39.04
C GLY A 829 -9.34 -6.91 -39.02
N THR A 830 -8.34 -6.35 -38.33
CA THR A 830 -7.17 -7.09 -37.85
C THR A 830 -6.83 -6.70 -36.41
N LYS A 831 -6.33 -7.65 -35.62
CA LYS A 831 -5.73 -7.42 -34.29
C LYS A 831 -4.34 -8.05 -34.31
N LYS A 832 -3.29 -7.23 -34.21
CA LYS A 832 -1.90 -7.65 -34.36
C LYS A 832 -1.02 -7.07 -33.27
N THR A 833 -0.16 -7.91 -32.70
CA THR A 833 0.95 -7.45 -31.85
C THR A 833 2.17 -7.10 -32.68
N SER A 834 3.12 -6.33 -32.13
CA SER A 834 4.46 -6.18 -32.72
C SER A 834 5.18 -7.53 -32.82
N PRO A 835 6.24 -7.66 -33.65
CA PRO A 835 6.94 -8.93 -33.83
C PRO A 835 7.46 -9.57 -32.53
N GLY A 836 7.81 -8.76 -31.53
CA GLY A 836 8.23 -9.24 -30.20
C GLY A 836 7.09 -9.63 -29.27
N GLY A 837 5.83 -9.32 -29.62
CA GLY A 837 4.67 -9.37 -28.71
C GLY A 837 4.31 -7.99 -28.17
N TYR A 838 3.27 -7.94 -27.32
CA TYR A 838 2.94 -6.82 -26.46
C TYR A 838 3.07 -7.30 -25.01
N HIS A 839 3.96 -6.66 -24.26
CA HIS A 839 4.29 -7.00 -22.88
C HIS A 839 3.76 -5.89 -21.98
N ALA A 840 2.95 -6.21 -20.99
CA ALA A 840 2.37 -5.25 -20.06
C ALA A 840 2.55 -5.70 -18.62
N ASN A 841 2.94 -4.80 -17.73
CA ASN A 841 3.02 -5.01 -16.28
C ASN A 841 2.19 -3.94 -15.56
N ILE A 842 1.43 -4.36 -14.56
CA ILE A 842 0.51 -3.53 -13.78
C ILE A 842 0.69 -3.81 -12.30
N ASP A 843 0.86 -2.76 -11.50
CA ASP A 843 0.69 -2.80 -10.05
C ASP A 843 -0.73 -2.34 -9.71
N VAL A 844 -1.60 -3.27 -9.28
CA VAL A 844 -3.03 -3.00 -9.06
C VAL A 844 -3.30 -2.02 -7.91
N MET A 845 -2.35 -1.86 -6.99
CA MET A 845 -2.49 -0.92 -5.88
C MET A 845 -2.19 0.53 -6.31
N THR A 846 -1.39 0.71 -7.36
CA THR A 846 -0.99 2.03 -7.87
C THR A 846 -1.65 2.41 -9.19
N ASN A 847 -2.24 1.46 -9.91
CA ASN A 847 -2.82 1.65 -11.25
C ASN A 847 -1.81 2.19 -12.28
N ASP A 848 -0.54 1.79 -12.18
CA ASP A 848 0.52 2.19 -13.11
C ASP A 848 0.77 1.10 -14.15
N LEU A 849 0.44 1.40 -15.42
CA LEU A 849 0.75 0.53 -16.56
C LEU A 849 2.16 0.81 -17.10
N THR A 850 2.98 -0.24 -17.16
CA THR A 850 4.22 -0.25 -17.94
C THR A 850 4.09 -1.24 -19.08
N SER A 851 4.44 -0.84 -20.31
CA SER A 851 4.32 -1.69 -21.48
C SER A 851 5.48 -1.56 -22.46
N ASN A 852 5.75 -2.66 -23.18
CA ASN A 852 6.72 -2.75 -24.27
C ASN A 852 6.11 -3.49 -25.46
N GLY A 853 6.39 -3.02 -26.68
CA GLY A 853 5.70 -3.47 -27.89
C GLY A 853 4.37 -2.76 -28.11
N THR A 854 3.59 -3.22 -29.09
CA THR A 854 2.31 -2.62 -29.47
C THR A 854 1.27 -3.70 -29.71
N LEU A 855 0.05 -3.50 -29.22
CA LEU A 855 -1.15 -4.21 -29.69
C LEU A 855 -1.96 -3.24 -30.57
N THR A 856 -2.17 -3.61 -31.82
CA THR A 856 -2.82 -2.76 -32.83
C THR A 856 -4.07 -3.43 -33.37
N THR A 857 -5.20 -2.75 -33.25
CA THR A 857 -6.47 -3.15 -33.87
C THR A 857 -6.75 -2.22 -35.05
N THR A 858 -7.11 -2.78 -36.20
CA THR A 858 -7.48 -2.01 -37.40
C THR A 858 -8.86 -2.44 -37.83
N LEU A 859 -9.83 -1.53 -37.89
CA LEU A 859 -11.20 -1.78 -38.34
C LEU A 859 -11.49 -0.86 -39.52
N ASP A 860 -11.83 -1.42 -40.68
CA ASP A 860 -12.15 -0.70 -41.92
C ASP A 860 -11.12 0.37 -42.31
N GLY A 861 -9.84 0.07 -42.04
CA GLY A 861 -8.70 0.95 -42.33
C GLY A 861 -8.35 1.96 -41.23
N VAL A 862 -9.14 2.07 -40.15
CA VAL A 862 -8.85 2.91 -38.99
C VAL A 862 -8.05 2.12 -37.96
N GLU A 863 -6.93 2.69 -37.52
CA GLU A 863 -5.97 2.02 -36.63
C GLU A 863 -6.05 2.53 -35.19
N TRP A 864 -6.05 1.60 -34.24
CA TRP A 864 -6.15 1.81 -32.79
C TRP A 864 -4.98 1.10 -32.13
N ARG A 865 -4.15 1.82 -31.38
CA ARG A 865 -2.94 1.29 -30.74
C ARG A 865 -3.09 1.24 -29.23
N SER A 866 -2.48 0.23 -28.61
CA SER A 866 -2.36 0.15 -27.16
C SER A 866 -1.72 1.41 -26.56
N PRO A 867 -2.13 1.82 -25.34
CA PRO A 867 -1.55 2.97 -24.65
C PRO A 867 -0.07 2.76 -24.36
N ARG A 868 0.68 3.86 -24.28
CA ARG A 868 2.10 3.84 -23.88
C ARG A 868 2.20 3.90 -22.36
N SER A 869 3.34 3.45 -21.82
CA SER A 869 3.65 3.62 -20.40
C SER A 869 3.47 5.08 -19.96
N GLY A 870 2.72 5.31 -18.88
CA GLY A 870 2.50 6.63 -18.28
C GLY A 870 1.57 7.58 -19.03
N THR A 871 0.84 7.15 -20.08
CA THR A 871 -0.07 8.00 -20.88
C THR A 871 -1.54 7.82 -20.54
#